data_AF-A0A7S4SKL7-F1
#
_entry.id   AF-A0A7S4SKL7-F1
#
_cell.length_a   1.000
_cell.length_b   1.000
_cell.length_c   1.000
_cell.angle_alpha   90.00
_cell.angle_beta   90.00
_cell.angle_gamma   90.00
#
_symmetry.space_group_name_H-M   'P 1'
#
loop_
_entity.id
_entity.type
_entity.pdbx_description
1 polymer ?
#
loop_
_entity_poly.entity_id
_entity_poly.type
_entity_poly.pdbx_seq_one_letter_code
_entity_poly.pdbx_strand_id
1 'polypeptide(L)'
;QFRLGLAPPRAWRRGSGRTSMPGGGGGGIDAVASKLEALEAQQRCQADALQEQRAEIQSLKAGLDEARREINELKSGGGGDGALTKDAGLNPLSTQKTFRGDAWHAAQTAYQSENSMWDAALLCFFTEVCLVDRFVIALGMLLNHGLQVTLIVVVMFDMLDNPFPQSKVGTMLEWRALNGHADSNFQTVLGKSRIEMLCNQELWTYEQDQYDEMYSYLYKPVPGYALSLIALVLWVMTTIVEYRRTVEQAMAILALPTASSGETCIREGDEGEIQIVSMRRSMRVLALLLLSLPRIVVVALLSWIGCRYLAQTPSLADIVLNAVALSFVMDVDELLYDLVCTQRIRGMLENLKPLSCGRPGTEVFGSLKVKDLIRYGLALGLVVMAFFVYLVPFYNNIEGAANALCGGMYDFSYRGGTSAQTTVMLQNSTGSTRYCQGSTMGEYLEDHYTGYNFSLNVSMSDIEFESSTADNEDRLTRAVLNYAMKGCPPGQILKPELADREIVPDRVCMPLPPTLLDALPTGVTPGLASDPPRCHAFMPELFTDLCTNPPEDGDTCLWSHESQNCESDPPGNLQSNGCLGQAGPTLADFHKACRPWLTFGYHATPYYNCRAEAYCGPPTYDCLMVSGQLLVDHGNPAAFDLNGAKTAVQQSLEVYIGQSGSPAGLPPSGPPVVNRAEVLVGLQPAAAGPGDPWIGGPTAPPQPSGTSRAVLYFRVGPTPVSIVPERIFFGNTSSVLAHVLMSASPQADVVQASFSGIEFSANHTT
;
A
#
# COMPACT_ATOMS: atom_id res chain seq x y z
N GLN A 1 16.14 22.04 -8.77
CA GLN A 1 17.29 21.81 -9.68
C GLN A 1 18.11 20.66 -9.11
N PHE A 2 18.23 19.55 -9.83
CA PHE A 2 19.28 18.54 -9.65
C PHE A 2 19.72 18.11 -11.05
N ARG A 3 21.03 18.06 -11.32
CA ARG A 3 21.58 17.55 -12.58
C ARG A 3 22.47 16.35 -12.26
N LEU A 4 21.99 15.15 -12.59
CA LEU A 4 22.84 13.96 -12.63
C LEU A 4 23.71 14.03 -13.88
N GLY A 5 25.03 13.94 -13.71
CA GLY A 5 25.98 13.92 -14.81
C GLY A 5 26.28 12.49 -15.24
N LEU A 6 25.71 12.05 -16.37
CA LEU A 6 26.08 10.80 -17.02
C LEU A 6 27.01 11.08 -18.20
N ALA A 7 28.11 10.33 -18.27
CA ALA A 7 29.08 10.42 -19.37
C ALA A 7 28.62 9.56 -20.58
N PRO A 8 28.90 9.99 -21.82
CA PRO A 8 28.47 9.25 -23.00
C PRO A 8 29.28 7.96 -23.21
N PRO A 9 28.65 6.83 -23.59
CA PRO A 9 29.36 5.59 -23.91
C PRO A 9 30.14 5.69 -25.23
N ARG A 10 31.21 4.90 -25.35
CA ARG A 10 32.08 4.86 -26.54
C ARG A 10 31.38 4.15 -27.71
N ALA A 11 31.52 4.69 -28.92
CA ALA A 11 30.94 4.11 -30.12
C ALA A 11 31.53 2.73 -30.47
N TRP A 12 30.66 1.74 -30.67
CA TRP A 12 31.02 0.43 -31.23
C TRP A 12 31.03 0.48 -32.76
N ARG A 13 32.02 -0.17 -33.39
CA ARG A 13 32.07 -0.35 -34.85
C ARG A 13 31.06 -1.43 -35.28
N ARG A 14 30.33 -1.19 -36.37
CA ARG A 14 29.59 -2.25 -37.06
C ARG A 14 30.56 -3.18 -37.79
N GLY A 15 30.57 -4.46 -37.41
CA GLY A 15 31.00 -5.55 -38.29
C GLY A 15 29.84 -5.99 -39.19
N SER A 16 30.12 -6.40 -40.42
CA SER A 16 29.10 -6.80 -41.39
C SER A 16 28.87 -8.32 -41.38
N GLY A 17 27.65 -8.74 -41.03
CA GLY A 17 27.16 -10.11 -41.24
C GLY A 17 25.72 -10.09 -41.75
N ARG A 18 25.42 -10.83 -42.82
CA ARG A 18 24.05 -10.99 -43.34
C ARG A 18 23.45 -12.30 -42.83
N THR A 19 22.33 -12.20 -42.12
CA THR A 19 21.27 -13.21 -42.05
C THR A 19 19.95 -12.48 -41.77
N SER A 20 18.82 -13.06 -42.20
CA SER A 20 17.54 -12.33 -42.32
C SER A 20 16.43 -12.99 -41.51
N MET A 21 15.84 -12.24 -40.59
CA MET A 21 14.55 -12.50 -39.95
C MET A 21 13.74 -11.18 -39.84
N PRO A 22 12.40 -11.23 -39.83
CA PRO A 22 11.55 -10.03 -39.87
C PRO A 22 11.48 -9.31 -38.51
N GLY A 23 11.24 -8.00 -38.56
CA GLY A 23 11.43 -7.11 -37.40
C GLY A 23 10.24 -7.01 -36.42
N GLY A 24 10.58 -6.61 -35.19
CA GLY A 24 9.69 -6.16 -34.14
C GLY A 24 10.52 -5.50 -33.03
N GLY A 25 9.99 -4.49 -32.33
CA GLY A 25 10.66 -3.83 -31.20
C GLY A 25 11.60 -2.67 -31.59
N GLY A 26 11.04 -1.49 -31.82
CA GLY A 26 11.81 -0.24 -32.00
C GLY A 26 11.20 1.00 -31.30
N GLY A 27 9.87 1.13 -31.28
CA GLY A 27 9.18 2.34 -30.82
C GLY A 27 9.09 2.59 -29.31
N GLY A 28 9.72 1.77 -28.46
CA GLY A 28 9.60 1.88 -27.00
C GLY A 28 10.26 3.13 -26.42
N ILE A 29 11.43 3.52 -26.95
CA ILE A 29 12.23 4.62 -26.39
C ILE A 29 11.61 5.99 -26.75
N ASP A 30 11.16 6.16 -27.99
CA ASP A 30 10.54 7.41 -28.46
C ASP A 30 9.18 7.68 -27.75
N ALA A 31 8.45 6.62 -27.41
CA ALA A 31 7.23 6.69 -26.62
C ALA A 31 7.47 7.15 -25.15
N VAL A 32 8.62 6.80 -24.57
CA VAL A 32 9.01 7.29 -23.23
C VAL A 32 9.49 8.74 -23.30
N ALA A 33 10.28 9.11 -24.33
CA ALA A 33 10.75 10.48 -24.53
C ALA A 33 9.58 11.47 -24.69
N SER A 34 8.60 11.17 -25.55
CA SER A 34 7.41 12.01 -25.76
C SER A 34 6.54 12.16 -24.50
N LYS A 35 6.41 11.12 -23.67
CA LYS A 35 5.74 11.23 -22.36
C LYS A 35 6.49 12.15 -21.39
N LEU A 36 7.83 12.14 -21.40
CA LEU A 36 8.64 12.98 -20.54
C LEU A 36 8.53 14.47 -20.92
N GLU A 37 8.55 14.79 -22.22
CA GLU A 37 8.34 16.16 -22.72
C GLU A 37 6.94 16.69 -22.37
N ALA A 38 5.90 15.86 -22.44
CA ALA A 38 4.55 16.23 -22.02
C ALA A 38 4.46 16.53 -20.51
N LEU A 39 5.13 15.74 -19.66
CA LEU A 39 5.23 15.98 -18.22
C LEU A 39 5.98 17.28 -17.89
N GLU A 40 7.08 17.58 -18.59
CA GLU A 40 7.77 18.87 -18.43
C GLU A 40 6.89 20.06 -18.84
N ALA A 41 6.10 19.93 -19.92
CA ALA A 41 5.17 20.98 -20.34
C ALA A 41 4.07 21.22 -19.30
N GLN A 42 3.50 20.14 -18.73
CA GLN A 42 2.49 20.23 -17.68
C GLN A 42 3.02 20.89 -16.40
N GLN A 43 4.25 20.56 -15.96
CA GLN A 43 4.87 21.19 -14.80
C GLN A 43 5.13 22.69 -15.00
N ARG A 44 5.49 23.13 -16.21
CA ARG A 44 5.66 24.57 -16.51
C ARG A 44 4.33 25.31 -16.44
N CYS A 45 3.27 24.76 -17.03
CA CYS A 45 1.94 25.35 -16.98
C CYS A 45 1.41 25.51 -15.53
N GLN A 46 1.61 24.51 -14.67
CA GLN A 46 1.28 24.63 -13.23
C GLN A 46 2.12 25.68 -12.51
N ALA A 47 3.41 25.83 -12.85
CA ALA A 47 4.28 26.83 -12.24
C ALA A 47 3.87 28.27 -12.62
N ASP A 48 3.44 28.49 -13.86
CA ASP A 48 2.99 29.79 -14.35
C ASP A 48 1.65 30.20 -13.71
N ALA A 49 0.66 29.29 -13.65
CA ALA A 49 -0.61 29.52 -12.96
C ALA A 49 -0.43 29.83 -11.45
N LEU A 50 0.56 29.22 -10.81
CA LEU A 50 0.91 29.52 -9.41
C LEU A 50 1.57 30.90 -9.24
N GLN A 51 2.19 31.47 -10.29
CA GLN A 51 2.66 32.86 -10.26
C GLN A 51 1.51 33.85 -10.44
N GLU A 52 0.55 33.55 -11.30
CA GLU A 52 -0.63 34.40 -11.54
C GLU A 52 -1.46 34.57 -10.26
N GLN A 53 -1.82 33.48 -9.57
CA GLN A 53 -2.52 33.56 -8.26
C GLN A 53 -1.71 34.33 -7.20
N ARG A 54 -0.37 34.26 -7.24
CA ARG A 54 0.48 35.04 -6.32
C ARG A 54 0.46 36.54 -6.62
N ALA A 55 0.23 36.93 -7.87
CA ALA A 55 0.04 38.34 -8.24
C ALA A 55 -1.33 38.86 -7.76
N GLU A 56 -2.40 38.07 -7.92
CA GLU A 56 -3.73 38.42 -7.41
C GLU A 56 -3.77 38.57 -5.88
N ILE A 57 -3.14 37.64 -5.14
CA ILE A 57 -3.03 37.73 -3.68
C ILE A 57 -2.25 39.00 -3.26
N GLN A 58 -1.27 39.45 -4.05
CA GLN A 58 -0.54 40.69 -3.78
C GLN A 58 -1.38 41.94 -4.09
N SER A 59 -2.18 41.96 -5.16
CA SER A 59 -3.05 43.10 -5.49
C SER A 59 -4.20 43.25 -4.49
N LEU A 60 -4.85 42.15 -4.10
CA LEU A 60 -5.87 42.12 -3.05
C LEU A 60 -5.32 42.61 -1.70
N LYS A 61 -4.09 42.19 -1.34
CA LYS A 61 -3.44 42.66 -0.12
C LYS A 61 -3.15 44.16 -0.15
N ALA A 62 -2.67 44.69 -1.28
CA ALA A 62 -2.46 46.14 -1.43
C ALA A 62 -3.76 46.94 -1.30
N GLY A 63 -4.87 46.45 -1.88
CA GLY A 63 -6.19 47.06 -1.71
C GLY A 63 -6.69 47.05 -0.25
N LEU A 64 -6.44 45.96 0.48
CA LEU A 64 -6.79 45.85 1.90
C LEU A 64 -5.98 46.82 2.78
N ASP A 65 -4.68 46.96 2.52
CA ASP A 65 -3.82 47.90 3.25
C ASP A 65 -4.18 49.37 2.96
N GLU A 66 -4.68 49.69 1.76
CA GLU A 66 -5.16 51.04 1.41
C GLU A 66 -6.52 51.37 2.06
N ALA A 67 -7.51 50.48 1.97
CA ALA A 67 -8.79 50.65 2.66
C ALA A 67 -8.60 50.79 4.19
N ARG A 68 -7.54 50.16 4.74
CA ARG A 68 -7.14 50.33 6.14
C ARG A 68 -6.53 51.70 6.45
N ARG A 69 -5.94 52.42 5.47
CA ARG A 69 -5.57 53.84 5.64
C ARG A 69 -6.80 54.72 5.74
N GLU A 70 -7.74 54.62 4.80
CA GLU A 70 -8.96 55.44 4.77
C GLU A 70 -9.73 55.36 6.10
N ILE A 71 -9.88 54.14 6.64
CA ILE A 71 -10.52 53.90 7.95
C ILE A 71 -9.77 54.56 9.12
N ASN A 72 -8.44 54.68 9.04
CA ASN A 72 -7.64 55.35 10.07
C ASN A 72 -7.66 56.88 9.91
N GLU A 73 -7.65 57.40 8.68
CA GLU A 73 -7.78 58.83 8.42
C GLU A 73 -9.16 59.35 8.90
N LEU A 74 -10.25 58.65 8.57
CA LEU A 74 -11.60 58.94 9.06
C LEU A 74 -11.70 58.93 10.59
N LYS A 75 -10.94 58.05 11.28
CA LYS A 75 -10.86 58.05 12.76
C LYS A 75 -10.04 59.21 13.31
N SER A 76 -9.00 59.64 12.61
CA SER A 76 -8.13 60.75 13.04
C SER A 76 -8.79 62.13 12.86
N GLY A 77 -9.64 62.28 11.85
CA GLY A 77 -10.34 63.54 11.55
C GLY A 77 -11.47 63.91 12.53
N GLY A 78 -11.88 62.99 13.42
CA GLY A 78 -12.98 63.23 14.37
C GLY A 78 -12.62 64.04 15.63
N GLY A 79 -11.35 64.40 15.83
CA GLY A 79 -10.85 65.06 17.03
C GLY A 79 -10.94 66.59 17.01
N GLY A 80 -12.15 67.15 16.91
CA GLY A 80 -12.37 68.61 16.84
C GLY A 80 -13.34 69.15 17.88
N ASP A 81 -12.84 69.63 19.03
CA ASP A 81 -13.63 70.37 20.01
C ASP A 81 -14.11 71.72 19.42
N GLY A 82 -15.43 71.85 19.22
CA GLY A 82 -16.04 72.99 18.53
C GLY A 82 -17.40 73.38 19.10
N ALA A 83 -17.41 74.00 20.28
CA ALA A 83 -18.65 74.47 20.90
C ALA A 83 -19.16 75.78 20.27
N LEU A 84 -20.32 75.77 19.60
CA LEU A 84 -20.98 77.02 19.21
C LEU A 84 -22.52 76.93 19.16
N THR A 85 -23.15 77.85 19.89
CA THR A 85 -24.51 78.43 19.75
C THR A 85 -25.77 77.54 19.70
N LYS A 86 -26.74 77.96 20.52
CA LYS A 86 -28.15 77.59 20.49
C LYS A 86 -28.91 78.24 19.31
N ASP A 87 -30.20 77.96 19.25
CA ASP A 87 -31.27 78.81 18.70
C ASP A 87 -31.47 78.81 17.17
N ALA A 88 -31.91 77.65 16.66
CA ALA A 88 -32.83 77.58 15.52
C ALA A 88 -33.92 76.54 15.81
N GLY A 89 -35.20 76.94 15.76
CA GLY A 89 -36.32 76.08 16.12
C GLY A 89 -36.79 75.17 14.98
N LEU A 90 -36.90 73.87 15.25
CA LEU A 90 -37.55 72.87 14.39
C LEU A 90 -38.33 71.86 15.23
N ASN A 91 -39.36 71.27 14.63
CA ASN A 91 -40.48 70.66 15.37
C ASN A 91 -40.11 69.39 16.15
N PRO A 92 -40.77 69.11 17.30
CA PRO A 92 -40.57 67.88 18.05
C PRO A 92 -41.16 66.69 17.30
N LEU A 93 -40.31 65.96 16.57
CA LEU A 93 -40.67 64.70 15.91
C LEU A 93 -40.81 63.58 16.95
N SER A 94 -41.96 63.57 17.63
CA SER A 94 -42.37 62.61 18.65
C SER A 94 -42.73 61.23 18.07
N THR A 95 -41.83 60.66 17.27
CA THR A 95 -42.03 59.37 16.58
C THR A 95 -40.83 58.43 16.69
N GLN A 96 -40.05 58.51 17.78
CA GLN A 96 -39.12 57.44 18.17
C GLN A 96 -39.88 56.25 18.78
N LYS A 97 -40.85 55.72 18.03
CA LYS A 97 -41.62 54.50 18.34
C LYS A 97 -40.70 53.29 18.23
N THR A 98 -40.34 52.70 19.37
CA THR A 98 -40.15 51.24 19.63
C THR A 98 -39.30 50.37 18.68
N PHE A 99 -38.65 50.90 17.64
CA PHE A 99 -38.04 50.16 16.53
C PHE A 99 -36.83 49.26 16.89
N ARG A 100 -36.45 49.15 18.18
CA ARG A 100 -35.41 48.24 18.67
C ARG A 100 -35.92 47.04 19.47
N GLY A 101 -37.21 46.97 19.82
CA GLY A 101 -37.79 45.82 20.50
C GLY A 101 -38.20 44.72 19.51
N ASP A 102 -39.07 45.07 18.57
CA ASP A 102 -39.80 44.08 17.76
C ASP A 102 -38.93 43.38 16.71
N ALA A 103 -37.84 44.02 16.25
CA ALA A 103 -36.96 43.50 15.19
C ALA A 103 -36.29 42.16 15.56
N TRP A 104 -35.92 41.95 16.83
CA TRP A 104 -35.27 40.71 17.27
C TRP A 104 -36.27 39.55 17.43
N HIS A 105 -37.53 39.85 17.72
CA HIS A 105 -38.61 38.84 17.76
C HIS A 105 -39.13 38.47 16.37
N ALA A 106 -38.79 39.25 15.34
CA ALA A 106 -39.18 39.03 13.95
C ALA A 106 -38.16 38.19 13.14
N ALA A 107 -37.12 37.62 13.76
CA ALA A 107 -36.16 36.71 13.14
C ALA A 107 -36.75 35.33 12.82
N GLN A 108 -37.82 35.30 12.02
CA GLN A 108 -38.40 34.08 11.47
C GLN A 108 -37.36 33.36 10.60
N THR A 109 -37.24 32.05 10.76
CA THR A 109 -36.50 31.21 9.82
C THR A 109 -37.25 31.23 8.49
N ALA A 110 -36.76 32.01 7.54
CA ALA A 110 -37.25 32.05 6.17
C ALA A 110 -36.37 31.18 5.28
N TYR A 111 -37.01 30.40 4.41
CA TYR A 111 -36.35 29.70 3.32
C TYR A 111 -36.06 30.70 2.19
N GLN A 112 -34.80 31.06 2.02
CA GLN A 112 -34.34 31.76 0.83
C GLN A 112 -34.28 30.74 -0.32
N SER A 113 -34.82 31.10 -1.48
CA SER A 113 -34.69 30.26 -2.67
C SER A 113 -33.24 30.21 -3.13
N GLU A 114 -32.78 29.04 -3.54
CA GLU A 114 -31.46 28.88 -4.14
C GLU A 114 -31.60 28.74 -5.66
N ASN A 115 -30.50 28.90 -6.41
CA ASN A 115 -30.47 28.78 -7.86
C ASN A 115 -30.47 27.28 -8.28
N SER A 116 -31.50 26.56 -7.85
CA SER A 116 -31.62 25.10 -7.93
C SER A 116 -32.76 24.70 -8.87
N MET A 117 -32.62 23.55 -9.56
CA MET A 117 -33.71 23.03 -10.40
C MET A 117 -34.94 22.67 -9.54
N TRP A 118 -34.72 22.25 -8.29
CA TRP A 118 -35.79 21.95 -7.32
C TRP A 118 -36.61 23.19 -6.92
N ASP A 119 -35.99 24.36 -6.81
CA ASP A 119 -36.72 25.61 -6.50
C ASP A 119 -37.42 26.18 -7.74
N ALA A 120 -36.77 26.13 -8.92
CA ALA A 120 -37.45 26.44 -10.18
C ALA A 120 -38.68 25.56 -10.38
N ALA A 121 -38.61 24.28 -9.99
CA ALA A 121 -39.74 23.35 -10.04
C ALA A 121 -40.93 23.72 -9.15
N LEU A 122 -40.73 24.48 -8.06
CA LEU A 122 -41.83 25.01 -7.25
C LEU A 122 -42.70 25.99 -8.05
N LEU A 123 -42.13 26.72 -9.02
CA LEU A 123 -42.86 27.67 -9.87
C LEU A 123 -43.93 26.99 -10.74
N CYS A 124 -43.73 25.74 -11.15
CA CYS A 124 -44.71 24.98 -11.95
C CYS A 124 -46.09 24.85 -11.30
N PHE A 125 -46.17 24.94 -9.97
CA PHE A 125 -47.40 24.75 -9.19
C PHE A 125 -48.27 26.01 -9.10
N PHE A 126 -47.82 27.16 -9.61
CA PHE A 126 -48.57 28.42 -9.65
C PHE A 126 -49.16 28.69 -11.03
N THR A 127 -50.35 29.29 -11.07
CA THR A 127 -51.15 29.48 -12.29
C THR A 127 -50.58 30.50 -13.28
N GLU A 128 -49.77 31.45 -12.81
CA GLU A 128 -49.33 32.63 -13.57
C GLU A 128 -48.07 32.38 -14.43
N VAL A 129 -47.35 31.28 -14.18
CA VAL A 129 -46.21 30.85 -15.03
C VAL A 129 -46.71 30.42 -16.41
N CYS A 130 -46.06 30.92 -17.48
CA CYS A 130 -46.44 30.59 -18.85
C CYS A 130 -46.20 29.10 -19.17
N LEU A 131 -46.99 28.55 -20.11
CA LEU A 131 -46.92 27.13 -20.47
C LEU A 131 -45.55 26.71 -21.03
N VAL A 132 -44.85 27.61 -21.73
CA VAL A 132 -43.48 27.39 -22.21
C VAL A 132 -42.49 27.29 -21.04
N ASP A 133 -42.54 28.22 -20.10
CA ASP A 133 -41.67 28.20 -18.91
C ASP A 133 -41.92 26.94 -18.06
N ARG A 134 -43.18 26.52 -17.88
CA ARG A 134 -43.50 25.22 -17.23
C ARG A 134 -42.93 24.01 -17.98
N PHE A 135 -42.97 24.02 -19.31
CA PHE A 135 -42.39 22.93 -20.11
C PHE A 135 -40.86 22.86 -19.96
N VAL A 136 -40.18 24.02 -19.97
CA VAL A 136 -38.72 24.11 -19.75
C VAL A 136 -38.35 23.58 -18.36
N ILE A 137 -39.07 24.00 -17.32
CA ILE A 137 -38.84 23.52 -15.94
C ILE A 137 -39.13 22.02 -15.80
N ALA A 138 -40.21 21.52 -16.40
CA ALA A 138 -40.53 20.09 -16.38
C ALA A 138 -39.47 19.24 -17.12
N LEU A 139 -38.91 19.74 -18.22
CA LEU A 139 -37.80 19.11 -18.93
C LEU A 139 -36.51 19.14 -18.09
N GLY A 140 -36.17 20.26 -17.48
CA GLY A 140 -35.02 20.39 -16.58
C GLY A 140 -35.12 19.44 -15.39
N MET A 141 -36.30 19.30 -14.79
CA MET A 141 -36.57 18.35 -13.71
C MET A 141 -36.48 16.88 -14.14
N LEU A 142 -36.92 16.55 -15.36
CA LEU A 142 -36.78 15.20 -15.92
C LEU A 142 -35.29 14.87 -16.19
N LEU A 143 -34.53 15.83 -16.72
CA LEU A 143 -33.08 15.70 -16.90
C LEU A 143 -32.36 15.55 -15.55
N ASN A 144 -32.75 16.31 -14.53
CA ASN A 144 -32.16 16.22 -13.19
C ASN A 144 -32.36 14.85 -12.57
N HIS A 145 -33.60 14.36 -12.53
CA HIS A 145 -33.90 13.01 -12.06
C HIS A 145 -33.17 11.95 -12.91
N GLY A 146 -33.12 12.12 -14.23
CA GLY A 146 -32.42 11.21 -15.13
C GLY A 146 -30.92 11.11 -14.81
N LEU A 147 -30.23 12.23 -14.66
CA LEU A 147 -28.81 12.25 -14.32
C LEU A 147 -28.55 11.73 -12.90
N GLN A 148 -29.25 12.24 -11.88
CA GLN A 148 -29.04 11.84 -10.48
C GLN A 148 -29.33 10.33 -10.28
N VAL A 149 -30.41 9.80 -10.85
CA VAL A 149 -30.70 8.35 -10.79
C VAL A 149 -29.67 7.53 -11.56
N THR A 150 -29.23 7.98 -12.75
CA THR A 150 -28.19 7.26 -13.51
C THR A 150 -26.87 7.21 -12.76
N LEU A 151 -26.44 8.32 -12.15
CA LEU A 151 -25.20 8.40 -11.37
C LEU A 151 -25.28 7.53 -10.10
N ILE A 152 -26.42 7.55 -9.38
CA ILE A 152 -26.69 6.65 -8.25
C ILE A 152 -26.60 5.18 -8.67
N VAL A 153 -27.21 4.81 -9.80
CA VAL A 153 -27.22 3.44 -10.33
C VAL A 153 -25.81 3.00 -10.73
N VAL A 154 -25.04 3.84 -11.43
CA VAL A 154 -23.65 3.52 -11.80
C VAL A 154 -22.80 3.28 -10.56
N VAL A 155 -22.78 4.20 -9.59
CA VAL A 155 -22.00 4.01 -8.35
C VAL A 155 -22.47 2.76 -7.61
N MET A 156 -23.78 2.51 -7.53
CA MET A 156 -24.36 1.39 -6.78
C MET A 156 -24.01 0.01 -7.36
N PHE A 157 -23.88 -0.13 -8.68
CA PHE A 157 -23.65 -1.43 -9.34
C PHE A 157 -22.22 -1.64 -9.85
N ASP A 158 -21.47 -0.58 -10.15
CA ASP A 158 -20.12 -0.66 -10.76
C ASP A 158 -19.00 -0.34 -9.76
N MET A 159 -19.28 0.45 -8.71
CA MET A 159 -18.26 1.03 -7.83
C MET A 159 -18.38 0.63 -6.35
N LEU A 160 -19.42 -0.10 -5.95
CA LEU A 160 -19.63 -0.55 -4.57
C LEU A 160 -19.07 -1.95 -4.25
N ASP A 161 -18.47 -2.64 -5.21
CA ASP A 161 -17.87 -3.96 -4.96
C ASP A 161 -16.67 -3.85 -4.02
N ASN A 162 -16.67 -4.66 -2.96
CA ASN A 162 -15.56 -4.72 -2.01
C ASN A 162 -14.35 -5.38 -2.71
N PRO A 163 -13.20 -4.69 -2.85
CA PRO A 163 -12.01 -5.26 -3.51
C PRO A 163 -11.35 -6.41 -2.72
N PHE A 164 -11.71 -6.60 -1.44
CA PHE A 164 -11.20 -7.66 -0.56
C PHE A 164 -12.35 -8.40 0.16
N PRO A 165 -13.15 -9.23 -0.56
CA PRO A 165 -14.11 -10.13 0.08
C PRO A 165 -13.39 -11.32 0.71
N GLN A 166 -14.01 -11.97 1.70
CA GLN A 166 -13.48 -13.16 2.39
C GLN A 166 -13.05 -14.28 1.41
N SER A 167 -13.79 -14.48 0.32
CA SER A 167 -13.42 -15.44 -0.74
C SER A 167 -12.08 -15.10 -1.41
N LYS A 168 -11.77 -13.81 -1.61
CA LYS A 168 -10.48 -13.37 -2.15
C LYS A 168 -9.34 -13.60 -1.15
N VAL A 169 -9.60 -13.41 0.15
CA VAL A 169 -8.65 -13.77 1.22
C VAL A 169 -8.32 -15.27 1.18
N GLY A 170 -9.33 -16.12 0.94
CA GLY A 170 -9.13 -17.55 0.64
C GLY A 170 -8.20 -17.78 -0.55
N THR A 171 -8.48 -17.16 -1.71
CA THR A 171 -7.61 -17.29 -2.90
C THR A 171 -6.20 -16.72 -2.71
N MET A 172 -6.00 -15.78 -1.77
CA MET A 172 -4.68 -15.26 -1.41
C MET A 172 -3.88 -16.25 -0.55
N LEU A 173 -4.54 -17.00 0.34
CA LEU A 173 -3.93 -18.11 1.09
C LEU A 173 -3.55 -19.26 0.15
N GLU A 174 -4.45 -19.62 -0.76
CA GLU A 174 -4.26 -20.61 -1.82
C GLU A 174 -3.08 -20.22 -2.74
N TRP A 175 -3.07 -18.97 -3.26
CA TRP A 175 -1.95 -18.46 -4.05
C TRP A 175 -0.63 -18.45 -3.26
N ARG A 176 -0.64 -18.04 -1.99
CA ARG A 176 0.56 -18.07 -1.14
C ARG A 176 1.08 -19.50 -0.99
N ALA A 177 0.20 -20.45 -0.70
CA ALA A 177 0.57 -21.85 -0.51
C ALA A 177 1.10 -22.48 -1.80
N LEU A 178 0.37 -22.35 -2.91
CA LEU A 178 0.64 -23.06 -4.17
C LEU A 178 1.61 -22.33 -5.13
N ASN A 179 1.79 -21.02 -4.98
CA ASN A 179 2.65 -20.22 -5.85
C ASN A 179 3.71 -19.41 -5.09
N GLY A 180 3.33 -18.76 -3.99
CA GLY A 180 4.23 -17.91 -3.20
C GLY A 180 5.40 -18.67 -2.55
N HIS A 181 5.14 -19.87 -2.04
CA HIS A 181 6.14 -20.76 -1.43
C HIS A 181 6.65 -21.88 -2.35
N ALA A 182 6.15 -22.04 -3.58
CA ALA A 182 6.56 -23.17 -4.42
C ALA A 182 8.04 -23.09 -4.82
N ASP A 183 8.79 -24.19 -4.71
CA ASP A 183 10.21 -24.23 -5.09
C ASP A 183 10.44 -23.93 -6.59
N SER A 184 9.44 -24.18 -7.44
CA SER A 184 9.40 -23.76 -8.85
C SER A 184 9.40 -22.24 -9.06
N ASN A 185 9.01 -21.47 -8.04
CA ASN A 185 9.05 -20.00 -7.99
C ASN A 185 10.19 -19.47 -7.09
N PHE A 186 11.04 -20.34 -6.51
CA PHE A 186 12.12 -19.92 -5.62
C PHE A 186 13.30 -19.33 -6.40
N GLN A 187 13.73 -18.09 -6.07
CA GLN A 187 14.80 -17.43 -6.79
C GLN A 187 16.18 -17.80 -6.21
N THR A 188 16.70 -18.95 -6.64
CA THR A 188 18.02 -19.51 -6.24
C THR A 188 19.20 -18.52 -6.26
N VAL A 189 19.18 -17.53 -7.17
CA VAL A 189 20.22 -16.49 -7.29
C VAL A 189 20.20 -15.47 -6.13
N LEU A 190 19.01 -15.17 -5.60
CA LEU A 190 18.84 -14.33 -4.41
C LEU A 190 18.83 -15.16 -3.12
N GLY A 191 18.40 -16.42 -3.19
CA GLY A 191 18.10 -17.24 -2.03
C GLY A 191 16.82 -16.81 -1.31
N LYS A 192 15.80 -16.42 -2.08
CA LYS A 192 14.50 -15.93 -1.57
C LYS A 192 13.32 -16.68 -2.19
N SER A 193 12.27 -16.88 -1.40
CA SER A 193 10.97 -17.33 -1.91
C SER A 193 10.25 -16.18 -2.66
N ARG A 194 9.27 -16.51 -3.52
CA ARG A 194 8.49 -15.49 -4.22
C ARG A 194 7.63 -14.66 -3.27
N ILE A 195 7.14 -15.25 -2.17
CA ILE A 195 6.43 -14.53 -1.12
C ILE A 195 7.37 -13.65 -0.28
N GLU A 196 8.60 -14.08 0.00
CA GLU A 196 9.61 -13.24 0.65
C GLU A 196 9.93 -12.00 -0.20
N MET A 197 10.03 -12.14 -1.53
CA MET A 197 10.20 -10.99 -2.43
C MET A 197 8.97 -10.06 -2.45
N LEU A 198 7.76 -10.63 -2.44
CA LEU A 198 6.51 -9.85 -2.39
C LEU A 198 6.43 -8.98 -1.13
N CYS A 199 6.68 -9.58 0.03
CA CYS A 199 6.58 -8.90 1.33
C CYS A 199 7.68 -7.84 1.52
N ASN A 200 8.85 -8.03 0.90
CA ASN A 200 9.94 -7.05 0.85
C ASN A 200 9.75 -5.95 -0.22
N GLN A 201 8.68 -6.00 -1.02
CA GLN A 201 8.42 -5.09 -2.14
C GLN A 201 9.50 -5.12 -3.24
N GLU A 202 10.07 -6.31 -3.48
CA GLU A 202 11.12 -6.57 -4.49
C GLU A 202 10.58 -7.12 -5.82
N LEU A 203 9.29 -7.49 -5.88
CA LEU A 203 8.67 -8.19 -7.01
C LEU A 203 8.07 -7.20 -8.02
N TRP A 204 8.03 -7.58 -9.31
CA TRP A 204 7.53 -6.74 -10.41
C TRP A 204 6.34 -7.40 -11.10
N THR A 205 5.28 -7.71 -10.34
CA THR A 205 4.09 -8.42 -10.81
C THR A 205 2.80 -7.84 -10.23
N TYR A 206 1.66 -8.23 -10.81
CA TYR A 206 0.33 -7.77 -10.38
C TYR A 206 0.02 -8.06 -8.90
N GLU A 207 0.59 -9.12 -8.33
CA GLU A 207 0.44 -9.41 -6.90
C GLU A 207 1.15 -8.36 -6.02
N GLN A 208 2.26 -7.76 -6.50
CA GLN A 208 2.93 -6.65 -5.85
C GLN A 208 2.05 -5.40 -5.86
N ASP A 209 1.46 -5.04 -7.00
CA ASP A 209 0.56 -3.86 -7.08
C ASP A 209 -0.59 -3.94 -6.06
N GLN A 210 -1.18 -5.14 -5.89
CA GLN A 210 -2.20 -5.38 -4.86
C GLN A 210 -1.64 -5.29 -3.43
N TYR A 211 -0.46 -5.86 -3.15
CA TYR A 211 0.14 -5.81 -1.83
C TYR A 211 0.59 -4.40 -1.44
N ASP A 212 1.12 -3.63 -2.39
CA ASP A 212 1.57 -2.25 -2.19
C ASP A 212 0.41 -1.30 -1.86
N GLU A 213 -0.78 -1.53 -2.42
CA GLU A 213 -2.00 -0.83 -2.02
C GLU A 213 -2.40 -1.16 -0.57
N MET A 214 -2.43 -2.46 -0.21
CA MET A 214 -2.75 -2.89 1.16
C MET A 214 -1.73 -2.39 2.19
N TYR A 215 -0.43 -2.49 1.90
CA TYR A 215 0.67 -1.95 2.72
C TYR A 215 0.53 -0.43 2.87
N SER A 216 0.21 0.27 1.77
CA SER A 216 -0.03 1.72 1.79
C SER A 216 -1.20 2.12 2.68
N TYR A 217 -2.29 1.36 2.66
CA TYR A 217 -3.47 1.60 3.49
C TYR A 217 -3.21 1.32 4.98
N LEU A 218 -2.49 0.24 5.30
CA LEU A 218 -2.30 -0.20 6.69
C LEU A 218 -1.15 0.48 7.42
N TYR A 219 -0.02 0.72 6.76
CA TYR A 219 1.27 0.91 7.46
C TYR A 219 1.98 2.25 7.20
N LYS A 220 1.53 3.06 6.22
CA LYS A 220 2.09 4.40 6.01
C LYS A 220 1.78 5.35 7.19
N PRO A 221 2.62 6.40 7.42
CA PRO A 221 2.50 7.26 8.61
C PRO A 221 1.15 7.96 8.81
N VAL A 222 0.39 8.15 7.72
CA VAL A 222 -1.04 8.46 7.76
C VAL A 222 -1.77 7.23 7.22
N PRO A 223 -2.38 6.39 8.08
CA PRO A 223 -3.03 5.17 7.64
C PRO A 223 -4.36 5.48 6.95
N GLY A 224 -4.74 4.64 5.98
CA GLY A 224 -5.88 4.86 5.10
C GLY A 224 -7.21 4.99 5.84
N TYR A 225 -7.42 4.22 6.92
CA TYR A 225 -8.64 4.34 7.73
C TYR A 225 -8.82 5.75 8.33
N ALA A 226 -7.73 6.46 8.66
CA ALA A 226 -7.81 7.81 9.20
C ALA A 226 -8.18 8.83 8.10
N LEU A 227 -7.66 8.64 6.88
CA LEU A 227 -8.01 9.43 5.71
C LEU A 227 -9.47 9.16 5.28
N SER A 228 -9.89 7.90 5.24
CA SER A 228 -11.29 7.49 5.03
C SER A 228 -12.23 8.13 6.06
N LEU A 229 -11.87 8.16 7.36
CA LEU A 229 -12.68 8.79 8.39
C LEU A 229 -12.82 10.32 8.19
N ILE A 230 -11.75 11.00 7.78
CA ILE A 230 -11.81 12.44 7.43
C ILE A 230 -12.73 12.66 6.22
N ALA A 231 -12.59 11.84 5.16
CA ALA A 231 -13.45 11.91 3.99
C ALA A 231 -14.93 11.63 4.32
N LEU A 232 -15.22 10.66 5.20
CA LEU A 232 -16.57 10.37 5.70
C LEU A 232 -17.16 11.53 6.51
N VAL A 233 -16.38 12.18 7.37
CA VAL A 233 -16.82 13.36 8.12
C VAL A 233 -17.15 14.52 7.18
N LEU A 234 -16.28 14.81 6.20
CA LEU A 234 -16.53 15.83 5.19
C LEU A 234 -17.78 15.52 4.35
N TRP A 235 -17.90 14.27 3.88
CA TRP A 235 -19.04 13.81 3.10
C TRP A 235 -20.37 13.96 3.85
N VAL A 236 -20.45 13.46 5.09
CA VAL A 236 -21.65 13.57 5.91
C VAL A 236 -21.98 15.03 6.23
N MET A 237 -20.97 15.89 6.44
CA MET A 237 -21.21 17.33 6.63
C MET A 237 -21.86 17.96 5.39
N THR A 238 -21.40 17.62 4.17
CA THR A 238 -22.01 18.12 2.93
C THR A 238 -23.43 17.58 2.73
N THR A 239 -23.67 16.27 2.91
CA THR A 239 -25.03 15.70 2.75
C THR A 239 -26.02 16.23 3.79
N ILE A 240 -25.55 16.62 4.98
CA ILE A 240 -26.38 17.28 6.01
C ILE A 240 -26.76 18.71 5.63
N VAL A 241 -25.95 19.43 4.83
CA VAL A 241 -26.34 20.71 4.23
C VAL A 241 -27.47 20.51 3.22
N GLU A 242 -27.36 19.54 2.32
CA GLU A 242 -28.45 19.23 1.37
C GLU A 242 -29.73 18.72 2.04
N TYR A 243 -29.59 17.87 3.05
CA TYR A 243 -30.72 17.44 3.86
C TYR A 243 -31.40 18.62 4.57
N ARG A 244 -30.61 19.59 5.07
CA ARG A 244 -31.13 20.83 5.65
C ARG A 244 -31.90 21.66 4.60
N ARG A 245 -31.30 21.94 3.43
CA ARG A 245 -31.92 22.70 2.32
C ARG A 245 -33.26 22.08 1.94
N THR A 246 -33.26 20.77 1.68
CA THR A 246 -34.44 19.97 1.32
C THR A 246 -35.55 20.02 2.39
N VAL A 247 -35.21 19.88 3.67
CA VAL A 247 -36.21 19.92 4.76
C VAL A 247 -36.73 21.33 5.02
N GLU A 248 -35.91 22.38 4.82
CA GLU A 248 -36.37 23.78 4.91
C GLU A 248 -37.32 24.14 3.75
N GLN A 249 -37.06 23.66 2.52
CA GLN A 249 -37.98 23.76 1.39
C GLN A 249 -39.34 23.08 1.68
N ALA A 250 -39.31 21.84 2.18
CA ALA A 250 -40.52 21.09 2.53
C ALA A 250 -41.33 21.75 3.67
N MET A 251 -40.65 22.31 4.68
CA MET A 251 -41.29 23.09 5.74
C MET A 251 -41.95 24.38 5.21
N ALA A 252 -41.32 25.08 4.26
CA ALA A 252 -41.91 26.25 3.63
C ALA A 252 -43.21 25.91 2.87
N ILE A 253 -43.19 24.86 2.05
CA ILE A 253 -44.37 24.36 1.30
C ILE A 253 -45.52 23.96 2.25
N LEU A 254 -45.19 23.34 3.40
CA LEU A 254 -46.16 23.02 4.43
C LEU A 254 -46.72 24.27 5.15
N ALA A 255 -45.90 25.29 5.39
CA ALA A 255 -46.25 26.49 6.15
C ALA A 255 -47.13 27.49 5.38
N LEU A 256 -47.09 27.50 4.04
CA LEU A 256 -47.94 28.39 3.21
C LEU A 256 -49.43 28.23 3.56
N PRO A 257 -50.25 29.29 3.59
CA PRO A 257 -51.69 29.16 3.83
C PRO A 257 -52.41 28.50 2.63
N THR A 258 -53.59 27.92 2.89
CA THR A 258 -54.42 27.33 1.82
C THR A 258 -55.13 28.44 1.05
N ALA A 259 -54.87 28.55 -0.25
CA ALA A 259 -55.64 29.39 -1.16
C ALA A 259 -57.08 28.86 -1.30
N SER A 260 -58.08 29.75 -1.28
CA SER A 260 -59.45 29.43 -1.65
C SER A 260 -59.64 29.42 -3.19
N SER A 261 -60.83 29.04 -3.65
CA SER A 261 -61.10 28.84 -5.08
C SER A 261 -61.38 30.16 -5.82
N GLY A 262 -60.32 30.96 -6.02
CA GLY A 262 -60.38 32.20 -6.81
C GLY A 262 -59.25 33.19 -6.51
N GLU A 263 -58.58 33.04 -5.37
CA GLU A 263 -57.46 33.92 -4.97
C GLU A 263 -56.21 33.68 -5.83
N THR A 264 -55.49 34.76 -6.14
CA THR A 264 -54.16 34.69 -6.75
C THR A 264 -53.17 34.12 -5.73
N CYS A 265 -52.34 33.20 -6.17
CA CYS A 265 -51.38 32.51 -5.28
C CYS A 265 -50.08 33.30 -5.14
N ILE A 266 -49.75 34.11 -6.16
CA ILE A 266 -48.66 35.07 -6.19
C ILE A 266 -49.22 36.48 -6.03
N ARG A 267 -48.39 37.38 -5.50
CA ARG A 267 -48.60 38.83 -5.49
C ARG A 267 -47.28 39.53 -5.82
N GLU A 268 -47.29 40.39 -6.81
CA GLU A 268 -46.20 41.36 -7.07
C GLU A 268 -46.20 42.41 -5.95
N GLY A 269 -45.03 42.69 -5.40
CA GLY A 269 -44.77 43.74 -4.41
C GLY A 269 -44.42 45.08 -5.07
N ASP A 270 -44.42 46.15 -4.27
CA ASP A 270 -44.28 47.52 -4.76
C ASP A 270 -42.91 47.82 -5.42
N GLU A 271 -41.89 47.00 -5.16
CA GLU A 271 -40.55 47.08 -5.75
C GLU A 271 -40.28 45.99 -6.82
N GLY A 272 -41.31 45.28 -7.30
CA GLY A 272 -41.20 44.18 -8.28
C GLY A 272 -40.85 42.82 -7.68
N GLU A 273 -40.62 42.76 -6.36
CA GLU A 273 -40.42 41.52 -5.61
C GLU A 273 -41.65 40.59 -5.71
N ILE A 274 -41.43 39.30 -5.94
CA ILE A 274 -42.49 38.30 -6.10
C ILE A 274 -42.76 37.64 -4.74
N GLN A 275 -43.97 37.79 -4.20
CA GLN A 275 -44.38 37.13 -2.96
C GLN A 275 -45.37 35.99 -3.24
N ILE A 276 -45.01 34.75 -2.89
CA ILE A 276 -45.96 33.64 -2.81
C ILE A 276 -46.80 33.85 -1.55
N VAL A 277 -48.09 34.13 -1.73
CA VAL A 277 -49.03 34.42 -0.63
C VAL A 277 -49.71 33.15 -0.14
N SER A 278 -50.08 32.23 -1.03
CA SER A 278 -50.87 31.04 -0.69
C SER A 278 -50.72 29.90 -1.69
N MET A 279 -51.09 28.67 -1.31
CA MET A 279 -51.00 27.49 -2.17
C MET A 279 -52.20 26.56 -2.00
N ARG A 280 -52.84 26.18 -3.13
CA ARG A 280 -53.99 25.24 -3.18
C ARG A 280 -53.60 23.86 -2.62
N ARG A 281 -54.52 23.20 -1.89
CA ARG A 281 -54.23 21.91 -1.20
C ARG A 281 -53.73 20.80 -2.13
N SER A 282 -54.37 20.63 -3.29
CA SER A 282 -53.94 19.62 -4.28
C SER A 282 -52.53 19.88 -4.80
N MET A 283 -52.23 21.13 -5.17
CA MET A 283 -50.89 21.52 -5.64
C MET A 283 -49.82 21.37 -4.55
N ARG A 284 -50.16 21.62 -3.28
CA ARG A 284 -49.24 21.40 -2.14
C ARG A 284 -48.91 19.92 -1.96
N VAL A 285 -49.91 19.04 -1.96
CA VAL A 285 -49.69 17.59 -1.88
C VAL A 285 -48.86 17.11 -3.07
N LEU A 286 -49.15 17.62 -4.27
CA LEU A 286 -48.42 17.27 -5.48
C LEU A 286 -46.96 17.79 -5.47
N ALA A 287 -46.70 18.99 -4.94
CA ALA A 287 -45.35 19.53 -4.78
C ALA A 287 -44.53 18.75 -3.73
N LEU A 288 -45.13 18.39 -2.59
CA LEU A 288 -44.46 17.55 -1.59
C LEU A 288 -44.15 16.13 -2.14
N LEU A 289 -45.04 15.58 -2.98
CA LEU A 289 -44.91 14.23 -3.53
C LEU A 289 -44.02 14.14 -4.78
N LEU A 290 -43.91 15.20 -5.59
CA LEU A 290 -43.10 15.24 -6.82
C LEU A 290 -41.81 16.07 -6.73
N LEU A 291 -41.65 16.93 -5.72
CA LEU A 291 -40.40 17.68 -5.48
C LEU A 291 -39.71 17.16 -4.22
N SER A 292 -40.34 17.39 -3.05
CA SER A 292 -39.67 17.19 -1.76
C SER A 292 -39.38 15.72 -1.47
N LEU A 293 -40.33 14.81 -1.72
CA LEU A 293 -40.14 13.39 -1.50
C LEU A 293 -39.02 12.80 -2.39
N PRO A 294 -38.97 13.03 -3.72
CA PRO A 294 -37.83 12.64 -4.54
C PRO A 294 -36.50 13.23 -4.09
N ARG A 295 -36.41 14.54 -3.77
CA ARG A 295 -35.15 15.16 -3.28
C ARG A 295 -34.68 14.51 -1.97
N ILE A 296 -35.59 14.23 -1.02
CA ILE A 296 -35.26 13.52 0.22
C ILE A 296 -34.72 12.11 -0.07
N VAL A 297 -35.36 11.37 -0.98
CA VAL A 297 -34.93 10.01 -1.36
C VAL A 297 -33.56 10.02 -2.04
N VAL A 298 -33.31 10.95 -2.97
CA VAL A 298 -32.01 11.12 -3.63
C VAL A 298 -30.92 11.45 -2.62
N VAL A 299 -31.11 12.45 -1.75
CA VAL A 299 -30.12 12.83 -0.73
C VAL A 299 -29.87 11.68 0.27
N ALA A 300 -30.90 10.94 0.68
CA ALA A 300 -30.74 9.79 1.57
C ALA A 300 -29.98 8.63 0.91
N LEU A 301 -30.27 8.31 -0.36
CA LEU A 301 -29.56 7.27 -1.12
C LEU A 301 -28.11 7.67 -1.38
N LEU A 302 -27.85 8.90 -1.82
CA LEU A 302 -26.48 9.42 -2.02
C LEU A 302 -25.69 9.40 -0.71
N SER A 303 -26.29 9.86 0.40
CA SER A 303 -25.60 9.84 1.71
C SER A 303 -25.23 8.42 2.12
N TRP A 304 -26.13 7.43 1.95
CA TRP A 304 -25.86 6.02 2.26
C TRP A 304 -24.79 5.41 1.35
N ILE A 305 -24.95 5.55 0.03
CA ILE A 305 -24.06 4.98 -0.99
C ILE A 305 -22.67 5.62 -0.89
N GLY A 306 -22.58 6.94 -0.76
CA GLY A 306 -21.31 7.66 -0.61
C GLY A 306 -20.57 7.30 0.69
N CYS A 307 -21.29 7.09 1.80
CA CYS A 307 -20.68 6.58 3.03
C CYS A 307 -20.09 5.18 2.85
N ARG A 308 -20.75 4.30 2.08
CA ARG A 308 -20.19 2.97 1.78
C ARG A 308 -19.00 3.06 0.83
N TYR A 309 -19.11 3.84 -0.25
CA TYR A 309 -18.08 3.98 -1.28
C TYR A 309 -16.75 4.53 -0.73
N LEU A 310 -16.82 5.63 0.05
CA LEU A 310 -15.63 6.23 0.68
C LEU A 310 -15.01 5.34 1.77
N ALA A 311 -15.82 4.50 2.43
CA ALA A 311 -15.35 3.54 3.41
C ALA A 311 -14.74 2.27 2.79
N GLN A 312 -14.98 1.99 1.51
CA GLN A 312 -14.53 0.79 0.79
C GLN A 312 -13.50 1.09 -0.32
N THR A 313 -12.98 2.31 -0.40
CA THR A 313 -11.90 2.68 -1.32
C THR A 313 -10.53 2.40 -0.66
N PRO A 314 -9.66 1.52 -1.23
CA PRO A 314 -8.34 1.21 -0.66
C PRO A 314 -7.24 2.22 -1.06
N SER A 315 -7.28 2.76 -2.28
CA SER A 315 -6.31 3.77 -2.74
C SER A 315 -6.47 5.10 -1.99
N LEU A 316 -5.38 5.56 -1.38
CA LEU A 316 -5.31 6.81 -0.60
C LEU A 316 -5.61 8.06 -1.46
N ALA A 317 -5.26 8.04 -2.74
CA ALA A 317 -5.53 9.13 -3.67
C ALA A 317 -7.00 9.15 -4.08
N ASP A 318 -7.57 7.97 -4.33
CA ASP A 318 -8.93 7.85 -4.85
C ASP A 318 -9.98 8.11 -3.77
N ILE A 319 -9.71 7.89 -2.48
CA ILE A 319 -10.59 8.36 -1.39
C ILE A 319 -10.88 9.87 -1.51
N VAL A 320 -9.87 10.68 -1.84
CA VAL A 320 -10.01 12.14 -1.98
C VAL A 320 -10.72 12.50 -3.29
N LEU A 321 -10.36 11.83 -4.38
CA LEU A 321 -11.01 12.00 -5.69
C LEU A 321 -12.51 11.67 -5.61
N ASN A 322 -12.84 10.54 -4.99
CA ASN A 322 -14.20 10.02 -4.82
C ASN A 322 -15.05 10.96 -3.95
N ALA A 323 -14.48 11.56 -2.90
CA ALA A 323 -15.21 12.50 -2.05
C ALA A 323 -15.64 13.78 -2.83
N VAL A 324 -14.78 14.28 -3.72
CA VAL A 324 -15.07 15.43 -4.58
C VAL A 324 -15.99 15.06 -5.75
N ALA A 325 -15.83 13.86 -6.32
CA ALA A 325 -16.73 13.35 -7.34
C ALA A 325 -18.16 13.18 -6.80
N LEU A 326 -18.32 12.68 -5.58
CA LEU A 326 -19.62 12.54 -4.92
C LEU A 326 -20.28 13.89 -4.60
N SER A 327 -19.54 14.95 -4.26
CA SER A 327 -20.15 16.27 -4.07
C SER A 327 -20.70 16.84 -5.39
N PHE A 328 -19.94 16.70 -6.48
CA PHE A 328 -20.41 17.09 -7.82
C PHE A 328 -21.72 16.41 -8.22
N VAL A 329 -21.99 15.17 -7.78
CA VAL A 329 -23.28 14.47 -8.04
C VAL A 329 -24.47 15.15 -7.32
N MET A 330 -24.25 15.79 -6.17
CA MET A 330 -25.29 16.59 -5.51
C MET A 330 -25.52 17.91 -6.26
N ASP A 331 -24.45 18.59 -6.68
CA ASP A 331 -24.48 19.91 -7.30
C ASP A 331 -25.07 19.93 -8.75
N VAL A 332 -25.43 18.76 -9.30
CA VAL A 332 -25.97 18.59 -10.67
C VAL A 332 -27.21 19.45 -10.94
N ASP A 333 -28.04 19.69 -9.93
CA ASP A 333 -29.29 20.42 -10.12
C ASP A 333 -29.13 21.95 -10.10
N GLU A 334 -28.09 22.48 -9.44
CA GLU A 334 -27.64 23.87 -9.60
C GLU A 334 -27.07 24.07 -11.02
N LEU A 335 -26.23 23.13 -11.50
CA LEU A 335 -25.67 23.17 -12.86
C LEU A 335 -26.76 23.06 -13.96
N LEU A 336 -27.78 22.23 -13.77
CA LEU A 336 -28.91 22.13 -14.70
C LEU A 336 -29.82 23.36 -14.67
N TYR A 337 -29.97 24.02 -13.52
CA TYR A 337 -30.66 25.31 -13.45
C TYR A 337 -29.93 26.35 -14.32
N ASP A 338 -28.61 26.46 -14.16
CA ASP A 338 -27.83 27.43 -14.92
C ASP A 338 -27.71 27.12 -16.43
N LEU A 339 -27.98 25.88 -16.86
CA LEU A 339 -28.07 25.50 -18.27
C LEU A 339 -29.49 25.65 -18.86
N VAL A 340 -30.53 25.22 -18.14
CA VAL A 340 -31.89 25.03 -18.70
C VAL A 340 -32.84 26.18 -18.40
N CYS A 341 -32.73 26.85 -17.25
CA CYS A 341 -33.69 27.90 -16.86
C CYS A 341 -33.48 29.18 -17.67
N THR A 342 -34.57 29.70 -18.26
CA THR A 342 -34.57 30.96 -19.02
C THR A 342 -34.24 32.15 -18.10
N GLN A 343 -33.72 33.24 -18.66
CA GLN A 343 -33.49 34.49 -17.90
C GLN A 343 -34.75 34.98 -17.18
N ARG A 344 -35.95 34.70 -17.72
CA ARG A 344 -37.22 35.00 -17.05
C ARG A 344 -37.43 34.15 -15.80
N ILE A 345 -37.17 32.85 -15.87
CA ILE A 345 -37.27 31.94 -14.72
C ILE A 345 -36.27 32.35 -13.63
N ARG A 346 -35.02 32.69 -14.00
CA ARG A 346 -34.02 33.18 -13.06
C ARG A 346 -34.44 34.48 -12.40
N GLY A 347 -34.85 35.49 -13.18
CA GLY A 347 -35.39 36.74 -12.65
C GLY A 347 -36.63 36.56 -11.77
N MET A 348 -37.47 35.55 -12.01
CA MET A 348 -38.60 35.22 -11.13
C MET A 348 -38.17 34.56 -9.80
N LEU A 349 -37.02 33.87 -9.78
CA LEU A 349 -36.49 33.20 -8.59
C LEU A 349 -35.61 34.13 -7.75
N GLU A 350 -34.80 34.97 -8.40
CA GLU A 350 -33.96 36.01 -7.80
C GLU A 350 -34.80 37.08 -7.09
N ASN A 351 -35.96 37.46 -7.66
CA ASN A 351 -36.90 38.39 -7.04
C ASN A 351 -37.89 37.71 -6.07
N LEU A 352 -37.76 36.40 -5.79
CA LEU A 352 -38.69 35.68 -4.93
C LEU A 352 -38.44 35.98 -3.45
N LYS A 353 -39.43 36.54 -2.74
CA LYS A 353 -39.31 36.81 -1.31
C LYS A 353 -39.11 35.50 -0.52
N PRO A 354 -38.14 35.45 0.43
CA PRO A 354 -37.93 34.28 1.28
C PRO A 354 -39.20 33.80 1.98
N LEU A 355 -39.47 32.49 1.90
CA LEU A 355 -40.69 31.87 2.39
C LEU A 355 -40.61 31.62 3.89
N SER A 356 -41.50 32.23 4.68
CA SER A 356 -41.55 32.01 6.13
C SER A 356 -41.91 30.56 6.47
N CYS A 357 -40.98 29.82 7.10
CA CYS A 357 -41.15 28.39 7.44
C CYS A 357 -42.07 28.13 8.65
N GLY A 358 -43.12 28.95 8.79
CA GLY A 358 -44.06 28.93 9.90
C GLY A 358 -43.52 29.59 11.17
N ARG A 359 -44.35 29.65 12.21
CA ARG A 359 -43.90 30.04 13.56
C ARG A 359 -43.00 28.94 14.13
N PRO A 360 -41.88 29.27 14.81
CA PRO A 360 -41.09 28.26 15.51
C PRO A 360 -41.95 27.58 16.58
N GLY A 361 -42.17 26.27 16.43
CA GLY A 361 -42.97 25.50 17.37
C GLY A 361 -42.22 25.28 18.68
N THR A 362 -42.74 25.86 19.76
CA THR A 362 -42.35 25.64 21.18
C THR A 362 -40.85 25.71 21.48
N GLU A 363 -40.41 26.86 22.01
CA GLU A 363 -39.08 27.05 22.58
C GLU A 363 -38.99 26.37 23.98
N VAL A 364 -38.72 25.06 24.03
CA VAL A 364 -38.79 24.29 25.30
C VAL A 364 -37.52 24.35 26.15
N PHE A 365 -36.32 24.49 25.56
CA PHE A 365 -35.04 24.43 26.30
C PHE A 365 -33.96 25.39 25.80
N GLY A 366 -34.01 26.63 26.27
CA GLY A 366 -32.88 27.58 26.25
C GLY A 366 -32.36 27.96 24.85
N SER A 367 -31.08 28.33 24.77
CA SER A 367 -30.47 28.89 23.55
C SER A 367 -30.22 27.88 22.43
N LEU A 368 -30.54 26.60 22.62
CA LEU A 368 -30.27 25.52 21.67
C LEU A 368 -31.56 25.07 20.98
N LYS A 369 -31.68 25.39 19.69
CA LYS A 369 -32.83 24.97 18.87
C LYS A 369 -32.80 23.46 18.69
N VAL A 370 -33.87 22.78 19.10
CA VAL A 370 -34.01 21.30 19.01
C VAL A 370 -33.76 20.78 17.59
N LYS A 371 -34.16 21.53 16.55
CA LYS A 371 -33.89 21.19 15.14
C LYS A 371 -32.39 21.02 14.83
N ASP A 372 -31.54 21.87 15.40
CA ASP A 372 -30.10 21.85 15.15
C ASP A 372 -29.40 20.77 15.98
N LEU A 373 -29.87 20.50 17.19
CA LEU A 373 -29.45 19.32 17.96
C LEU A 373 -29.77 18.01 17.24
N ILE A 374 -30.95 17.90 16.61
CA ILE A 374 -31.32 16.74 15.77
C ILE A 374 -30.40 16.62 14.55
N ARG A 375 -30.02 17.75 13.90
CA ARG A 375 -29.08 17.75 12.76
C ARG A 375 -27.69 17.25 13.17
N TYR A 376 -27.13 17.76 14.27
CA TYR A 376 -25.83 17.29 14.76
C TYR A 376 -25.87 15.85 15.23
N GLY A 377 -26.97 15.41 15.87
CA GLY A 377 -27.19 14.02 16.24
C GLY A 377 -27.30 13.08 15.03
N LEU A 378 -27.97 13.51 13.95
CA LEU A 378 -28.03 12.77 12.68
C LEU A 378 -26.67 12.70 11.99
N ALA A 379 -25.93 13.80 11.92
CA ALA A 379 -24.59 13.85 11.34
C ALA A 379 -23.62 12.91 12.09
N LEU A 380 -23.56 13.02 13.43
CA LEU A 380 -22.75 12.15 14.26
C LEU A 380 -23.20 10.68 14.14
N GLY A 381 -24.50 10.42 14.13
CA GLY A 381 -25.07 9.08 13.96
C GLY A 381 -24.70 8.45 12.61
N LEU A 382 -24.69 9.22 11.52
CA LEU A 382 -24.28 8.75 10.19
C LEU A 382 -22.78 8.47 10.12
N VAL A 383 -21.92 9.33 10.69
CA VAL A 383 -20.46 9.09 10.76
C VAL A 383 -20.16 7.84 11.61
N VAL A 384 -20.77 7.71 12.79
CA VAL A 384 -20.60 6.56 13.69
C VAL A 384 -21.11 5.27 13.03
N MET A 385 -22.26 5.31 12.35
CA MET A 385 -22.78 4.19 11.58
C MET A 385 -21.83 3.80 10.44
N ALA A 386 -21.38 4.75 9.62
CA ALA A 386 -20.47 4.46 8.51
C ALA A 386 -19.11 3.90 9.00
N PHE A 387 -18.62 4.41 10.13
CA PHE A 387 -17.41 3.90 10.79
C PHE A 387 -17.55 2.42 11.18
N PHE A 388 -18.57 2.08 11.99
CA PHE A 388 -18.72 0.70 12.49
C PHE A 388 -19.28 -0.29 11.47
N VAL A 389 -20.11 0.15 10.51
CA VAL A 389 -20.80 -0.75 9.56
C VAL A 389 -20.01 -0.94 8.25
N TYR A 390 -19.20 0.03 7.82
CA TYR A 390 -18.41 -0.08 6.58
C TYR A 390 -16.90 -0.02 6.82
N LEU A 391 -16.40 1.00 7.54
CA LEU A 391 -14.95 1.22 7.62
C LEU A 391 -14.21 0.20 8.49
N VAL A 392 -14.74 -0.14 9.67
CA VAL A 392 -14.16 -1.18 10.54
C VAL A 392 -14.10 -2.56 9.86
N PRO A 393 -15.19 -3.11 9.27
CA PRO A 393 -15.08 -4.39 8.56
C PRO A 393 -14.21 -4.30 7.31
N PHE A 394 -14.15 -3.16 6.60
CA PHE A 394 -13.23 -2.99 5.47
C PHE A 394 -11.75 -3.01 5.91
N TYR A 395 -11.42 -2.31 7.00
CA TYR A 395 -10.09 -2.36 7.63
C TYR A 395 -9.72 -3.80 8.01
N ASN A 396 -10.61 -4.54 8.68
CA ASN A 396 -10.39 -5.94 9.05
C ASN A 396 -10.18 -6.85 7.82
N ASN A 397 -10.85 -6.56 6.70
CA ASN A 397 -10.67 -7.30 5.45
C ASN A 397 -9.31 -7.02 4.80
N ILE A 398 -8.85 -5.76 4.77
CA ILE A 398 -7.51 -5.40 4.27
C ILE A 398 -6.43 -5.98 5.19
N GLU A 399 -6.58 -5.87 6.51
CA GLU A 399 -5.63 -6.46 7.47
C GLU A 399 -5.61 -7.99 7.36
N GLY A 400 -6.76 -8.63 7.15
CA GLY A 400 -6.86 -10.07 6.87
C GLY A 400 -6.16 -10.47 5.57
N ALA A 401 -6.36 -9.72 4.48
CA ALA A 401 -5.73 -9.96 3.17
C ALA A 401 -4.20 -9.75 3.20
N ALA A 402 -3.73 -8.69 3.87
CA ALA A 402 -2.30 -8.43 4.04
C ALA A 402 -1.62 -9.50 4.91
N ASN A 403 -2.27 -9.98 5.98
CA ASN A 403 -1.76 -11.08 6.80
C ASN A 403 -1.86 -12.45 6.11
N ALA A 404 -2.85 -12.67 5.23
CA ALA A 404 -2.94 -13.88 4.41
C ALA A 404 -1.69 -14.07 3.54
N LEU A 405 -1.21 -12.99 2.92
CA LEU A 405 0.02 -12.99 2.11
C LEU A 405 1.28 -12.95 2.98
N CYS A 406 1.42 -11.96 3.88
CA CYS A 406 2.71 -11.62 4.50
C CYS A 406 2.79 -11.77 6.03
N GLY A 407 1.71 -12.22 6.68
CA GLY A 407 1.75 -12.57 8.10
C GLY A 407 2.41 -13.95 8.30
N GLY A 408 3.18 -14.15 9.36
CA GLY A 408 3.90 -15.39 9.62
C GLY A 408 5.26 -15.48 8.92
N MET A 409 5.75 -16.70 8.70
CA MET A 409 7.00 -17.00 8.01
C MET A 409 6.84 -16.89 6.48
N TYR A 410 7.81 -16.28 5.80
CA TYR A 410 7.89 -16.18 4.33
C TYR A 410 9.24 -16.68 3.78
N ASP A 411 10.24 -16.80 4.66
CA ASP A 411 11.62 -17.26 4.48
C ASP A 411 11.74 -18.78 4.22
N PHE A 412 10.83 -19.36 3.43
CA PHE A 412 10.89 -20.77 3.04
C PHE A 412 10.21 -21.07 1.69
N SER A 413 10.68 -22.12 1.01
CA SER A 413 9.97 -22.81 -0.08
C SER A 413 9.47 -24.21 0.34
N TYR A 414 8.66 -24.84 -0.50
CA TYR A 414 8.26 -26.24 -0.35
C TYR A 414 8.39 -27.06 -1.64
N ARG A 415 8.55 -28.37 -1.47
CA ARG A 415 8.48 -29.41 -2.52
C ARG A 415 7.69 -30.63 -2.04
N GLY A 416 7.35 -31.56 -2.93
CA GLY A 416 6.52 -32.73 -2.59
C GLY A 416 5.03 -32.39 -2.41
N GLY A 417 4.29 -33.27 -1.71
CA GLY A 417 2.82 -33.19 -1.57
C GLY A 417 2.03 -33.76 -2.75
N THR A 418 2.59 -34.76 -3.46
CA THR A 418 2.14 -35.22 -4.78
C THR A 418 1.87 -36.72 -4.80
N SER A 419 1.35 -37.26 -5.91
CA SER A 419 1.14 -38.71 -6.09
C SER A 419 2.44 -39.52 -6.04
N ALA A 420 3.55 -38.96 -6.53
CA ALA A 420 4.88 -39.59 -6.52
C ALA A 420 5.68 -39.32 -5.22
N GLN A 421 5.35 -38.24 -4.49
CA GLN A 421 6.07 -37.82 -3.28
C GLN A 421 5.07 -37.21 -2.28
N THR A 422 4.46 -38.07 -1.46
CA THR A 422 3.33 -37.69 -0.59
C THR A 422 3.68 -36.68 0.50
N THR A 423 4.91 -36.71 1.01
CA THR A 423 5.38 -35.82 2.09
C THR A 423 5.74 -34.45 1.54
N VAL A 424 5.31 -33.39 2.23
CA VAL A 424 5.68 -32.00 1.91
C VAL A 424 6.99 -31.64 2.61
N MET A 425 7.99 -31.26 1.82
CA MET A 425 9.33 -30.91 2.29
C MET A 425 9.46 -29.39 2.33
N LEU A 426 9.72 -28.85 3.52
CA LEU A 426 9.81 -27.41 3.78
C LEU A 426 11.29 -26.99 3.90
N GLN A 427 11.69 -25.89 3.26
CA GLN A 427 13.10 -25.53 3.09
C GLN A 427 13.34 -24.06 3.42
N ASN A 428 14.22 -23.76 4.39
CA ASN A 428 14.49 -22.38 4.81
C ASN A 428 15.39 -21.64 3.79
N SER A 429 14.95 -20.44 3.36
CA SER A 429 15.59 -19.65 2.31
C SER A 429 17.02 -19.21 2.67
N THR A 430 17.30 -18.96 3.96
CA THR A 430 18.63 -18.55 4.45
C THR A 430 19.74 -19.57 4.23
N GLY A 431 19.41 -20.86 4.02
CA GLY A 431 20.36 -21.92 3.64
C GLY A 431 20.77 -21.90 2.16
N SER A 432 20.14 -21.07 1.31
CA SER A 432 20.43 -20.99 -0.13
C SER A 432 21.76 -20.25 -0.40
N THR A 433 22.89 -20.91 -0.12
CA THR A 433 24.21 -20.30 -0.33
C THR A 433 24.50 -20.06 -1.83
N ARG A 434 24.86 -18.82 -2.17
CA ARG A 434 25.09 -18.34 -3.56
C ARG A 434 26.34 -18.93 -4.25
N TYR A 435 26.89 -20.05 -3.77
CA TYR A 435 28.21 -20.54 -4.18
C TYR A 435 28.19 -21.77 -5.09
N CYS A 436 27.10 -22.55 -5.13
CA CYS A 436 27.00 -23.76 -5.97
C CYS A 436 26.68 -23.50 -7.46
N GLN A 437 26.97 -22.30 -7.98
CA GLN A 437 26.82 -21.92 -9.40
C GLN A 437 28.15 -21.49 -10.07
N GLY A 438 29.29 -21.62 -9.36
CA GLY A 438 30.61 -21.38 -9.92
C GLY A 438 31.19 -22.64 -10.56
N SER A 439 31.16 -22.73 -11.90
CA SER A 439 31.18 -23.99 -12.65
C SER A 439 29.94 -24.86 -12.39
N THR A 440 29.57 -25.71 -13.34
CA THR A 440 28.58 -26.74 -13.06
C THR A 440 29.23 -27.86 -12.24
N MET A 441 28.48 -28.44 -11.30
CA MET A 441 28.88 -29.69 -10.63
C MET A 441 29.18 -30.79 -11.67
N GLY A 442 28.54 -30.73 -12.84
CA GLY A 442 28.87 -31.55 -14.01
C GLY A 442 30.31 -31.37 -14.49
N GLU A 443 30.73 -30.15 -14.87
CA GLU A 443 32.10 -29.84 -15.31
C GLU A 443 33.14 -30.24 -14.24
N TYR A 444 32.91 -29.91 -12.97
CA TYR A 444 33.82 -30.27 -11.88
C TYR A 444 33.96 -31.80 -11.72
N LEU A 445 32.84 -32.54 -11.81
CA LEU A 445 32.87 -34.01 -11.76
C LEU A 445 33.49 -34.63 -13.02
N GLU A 446 33.31 -34.02 -14.20
CA GLU A 446 33.85 -34.53 -15.46
C GLU A 446 35.38 -34.33 -15.55
N ASP A 447 35.90 -33.16 -15.16
CA ASP A 447 37.35 -32.88 -15.15
C ASP A 447 38.11 -33.65 -14.06
N HIS A 448 37.48 -33.94 -12.90
CA HIS A 448 38.15 -34.57 -11.77
C HIS A 448 37.85 -36.06 -11.54
N TYR A 449 36.73 -36.61 -12.04
CA TYR A 449 36.32 -38.00 -11.81
C TYR A 449 36.17 -38.77 -13.12
N THR A 450 37.27 -38.92 -13.87
CA THR A 450 37.31 -39.70 -15.12
C THR A 450 36.67 -41.09 -14.95
N GLY A 451 35.57 -41.32 -15.69
CA GLY A 451 34.74 -42.53 -15.58
C GLY A 451 33.37 -42.32 -14.89
N TYR A 452 33.09 -41.13 -14.34
CA TYR A 452 31.76 -40.75 -13.87
C TYR A 452 30.83 -40.52 -15.09
N ASN A 453 29.95 -41.49 -15.36
CA ASN A 453 29.09 -41.47 -16.55
C ASN A 453 27.68 -40.99 -16.18
N PHE A 454 27.30 -39.79 -16.64
CA PHE A 454 25.95 -39.19 -16.54
C PHE A 454 24.92 -39.90 -17.46
N SER A 455 24.95 -41.23 -17.50
CA SER A 455 24.05 -42.08 -18.28
C SER A 455 22.61 -42.15 -17.73
N LEU A 456 22.38 -41.64 -16.52
CA LEU A 456 21.03 -41.35 -16.00
C LEU A 456 20.48 -40.04 -16.61
N ASN A 457 20.41 -40.01 -17.94
CA ASN A 457 19.47 -39.15 -18.67
C ASN A 457 18.04 -39.69 -18.49
N VAL A 458 17.59 -39.79 -17.24
CA VAL A 458 16.17 -39.95 -16.92
C VAL A 458 15.55 -38.58 -17.14
N SER A 459 15.01 -38.36 -18.33
CA SER A 459 14.42 -37.08 -18.69
C SER A 459 13.20 -36.84 -17.80
N MET A 460 13.26 -35.84 -16.91
CA MET A 460 12.13 -35.50 -16.03
C MET A 460 10.88 -35.04 -16.81
N SER A 461 10.99 -34.80 -18.12
CA SER A 461 9.85 -34.62 -19.03
C SER A 461 8.90 -35.81 -19.10
N ASP A 462 9.41 -37.02 -18.80
CA ASP A 462 8.72 -38.27 -19.10
C ASP A 462 7.91 -38.80 -17.89
N ILE A 463 8.02 -38.12 -16.73
CA ILE A 463 7.05 -38.25 -15.65
C ILE A 463 5.87 -37.33 -15.99
N GLU A 464 4.94 -37.82 -16.80
CA GLU A 464 3.62 -37.18 -16.93
C GLU A 464 2.97 -37.14 -15.54
N PHE A 465 2.93 -35.94 -14.96
CA PHE A 465 2.42 -35.71 -13.62
C PHE A 465 0.90 -35.97 -13.64
N GLU A 466 0.47 -37.14 -13.13
CA GLU A 466 -0.95 -37.43 -12.99
C GLU A 466 -1.63 -36.27 -12.26
N SER A 467 -2.71 -35.76 -12.85
CA SER A 467 -3.37 -34.52 -12.43
C SER A 467 -3.63 -34.56 -10.92
N SER A 468 -3.13 -33.55 -10.21
CA SER A 468 -3.22 -33.44 -8.75
C SER A 468 -4.66 -33.67 -8.31
N THR A 469 -4.89 -34.77 -7.60
CA THR A 469 -6.15 -34.96 -6.88
C THR A 469 -6.32 -33.80 -5.90
N ALA A 470 -7.53 -33.23 -5.82
CA ALA A 470 -7.79 -32.08 -4.94
C ALA A 470 -7.43 -32.36 -3.45
N ASP A 471 -7.42 -33.62 -3.05
CA ASP A 471 -6.94 -34.13 -1.76
C ASP A 471 -5.44 -33.88 -1.50
N ASN A 472 -4.59 -34.02 -2.54
CA ASN A 472 -3.17 -33.67 -2.45
C ASN A 472 -2.98 -32.14 -2.34
N GLU A 473 -3.74 -31.37 -3.10
CA GLU A 473 -3.68 -29.90 -3.13
C GLU A 473 -4.14 -29.27 -1.81
N ASP A 474 -5.22 -29.79 -1.22
CA ASP A 474 -5.68 -29.45 0.13
C ASP A 474 -4.65 -29.85 1.20
N ARG A 475 -4.11 -31.09 1.17
CA ARG A 475 -3.06 -31.52 2.11
C ARG A 475 -1.83 -30.61 2.03
N LEU A 476 -1.35 -30.32 0.83
CA LEU A 476 -0.21 -29.44 0.57
C LEU A 476 -0.49 -28.03 1.10
N THR A 477 -1.69 -27.49 0.83
CA THR A 477 -2.11 -26.17 1.32
C THR A 477 -2.13 -26.12 2.84
N ARG A 478 -2.70 -27.14 3.50
CA ARG A 478 -2.72 -27.27 4.97
C ARG A 478 -1.31 -27.39 5.56
N ALA A 479 -0.44 -28.16 4.92
CA ALA A 479 0.97 -28.30 5.29
C ALA A 479 1.72 -26.96 5.26
N VAL A 480 1.70 -26.28 4.12
CA VAL A 480 2.41 -25.02 3.89
C VAL A 480 1.87 -23.91 4.79
N LEU A 481 0.55 -23.77 4.94
CA LEU A 481 -0.04 -22.72 5.77
C LEU A 481 0.16 -22.95 7.27
N ASN A 482 0.17 -24.19 7.76
CA ASN A 482 0.53 -24.47 9.16
C ASN A 482 1.98 -24.05 9.48
N TYR A 483 2.93 -24.35 8.59
CA TYR A 483 4.31 -23.91 8.77
C TYR A 483 4.47 -22.39 8.57
N ALA A 484 3.73 -21.79 7.63
CA ALA A 484 3.70 -20.34 7.43
C ALA A 484 3.19 -19.60 8.67
N MET A 485 2.16 -20.10 9.36
CA MET A 485 1.55 -19.43 10.51
C MET A 485 2.12 -19.86 11.87
N LYS A 486 3.30 -20.50 11.90
CA LYS A 486 4.01 -20.87 13.14
C LYS A 486 4.64 -19.65 13.85
N GLY A 487 5.20 -19.89 15.04
CA GLY A 487 6.11 -18.96 15.72
C GLY A 487 5.45 -17.94 16.67
N CYS A 488 4.12 -17.92 16.72
CA CYS A 488 3.34 -17.16 17.71
C CYS A 488 2.52 -18.10 18.62
N PRO A 489 1.92 -17.62 19.71
CA PRO A 489 0.95 -18.38 20.49
C PRO A 489 -0.31 -18.74 19.67
N PRO A 490 -1.04 -19.82 20.01
CA PRO A 490 -2.25 -20.22 19.29
C PRO A 490 -3.28 -19.10 19.12
N GLY A 491 -3.80 -18.93 17.91
CA GLY A 491 -4.73 -17.83 17.57
C GLY A 491 -4.07 -16.47 17.33
N GLN A 492 -2.73 -16.40 17.29
CA GLN A 492 -1.96 -15.23 16.90
C GLN A 492 -1.12 -15.52 15.65
N ILE A 493 -0.78 -14.47 14.92
CA ILE A 493 0.11 -14.50 13.75
C ILE A 493 1.23 -13.46 13.90
N LEU A 494 2.38 -13.75 13.32
CA LEU A 494 3.53 -12.84 13.30
C LEU A 494 3.24 -11.71 12.30
N LYS A 495 3.28 -10.45 12.72
CA LYS A 495 2.96 -9.31 11.84
C LYS A 495 3.96 -9.20 10.67
N PRO A 496 3.53 -8.77 9.46
CA PRO A 496 4.43 -8.44 8.36
C PRO A 496 5.56 -7.49 8.77
N GLU A 497 6.72 -7.67 8.15
CA GLU A 497 7.87 -6.77 8.32
C GLU A 497 7.62 -5.41 7.64
N LEU A 498 8.19 -4.35 8.22
CA LEU A 498 8.00 -2.98 7.75
C LEU A 498 9.31 -2.46 7.15
N ALA A 499 9.40 -2.50 5.82
CA ALA A 499 10.59 -2.13 5.06
C ALA A 499 11.14 -0.72 5.41
N ASP A 500 10.25 0.20 5.78
CA ASP A 500 10.57 1.59 6.15
C ASP A 500 11.33 1.76 7.49
N ARG A 501 11.67 0.69 8.21
CA ARG A 501 12.30 0.77 9.54
C ARG A 501 13.61 -0.03 9.66
N GLU A 502 14.72 0.63 9.32
CA GLU A 502 16.12 0.15 9.48
C GLU A 502 16.45 -0.49 10.84
N ILE A 503 15.71 -0.16 11.92
CA ILE A 503 15.92 -0.73 13.26
C ILE A 503 14.57 -0.97 13.96
N VAL A 504 13.96 -2.15 13.77
CA VAL A 504 12.94 -2.70 14.68
C VAL A 504 13.43 -4.05 15.21
N PRO A 505 13.57 -4.23 16.53
CA PRO A 505 13.80 -5.54 17.11
C PRO A 505 12.49 -6.36 17.07
N ASP A 506 12.61 -7.60 16.58
CA ASP A 506 11.63 -8.69 16.61
C ASP A 506 10.21 -8.40 16.06
N ARG A 507 9.79 -9.21 15.08
CA ARG A 507 8.42 -9.16 14.57
C ARG A 507 7.43 -9.52 15.69
N VAL A 508 6.37 -8.74 15.83
CA VAL A 508 5.44 -8.84 16.97
C VAL A 508 4.26 -9.75 16.62
N CYS A 509 3.91 -10.67 17.52
CA CYS A 509 2.69 -11.47 17.42
C CYS A 509 1.43 -10.62 17.67
N MET A 510 0.44 -10.74 16.79
CA MET A 510 -0.86 -10.06 16.89
C MET A 510 -2.00 -11.08 16.82
N PRO A 511 -3.17 -10.81 17.44
CA PRO A 511 -4.34 -11.68 17.28
C PRO A 511 -4.73 -11.80 15.80
N LEU A 512 -5.19 -12.98 15.39
CA LEU A 512 -5.57 -13.23 14.01
C LEU A 512 -6.79 -12.36 13.60
N PRO A 513 -6.75 -11.61 12.48
CA PRO A 513 -7.91 -10.88 11.99
C PRO A 513 -9.11 -11.82 11.73
N PRO A 514 -10.36 -11.45 12.08
CA PRO A 514 -11.52 -12.33 11.89
C PRO A 514 -11.70 -12.80 10.45
N THR A 515 -11.57 -11.90 9.47
CA THR A 515 -11.66 -12.24 8.03
C THR A 515 -10.58 -13.22 7.58
N LEU A 516 -9.43 -13.26 8.25
CA LEU A 516 -8.40 -14.27 8.01
C LEU A 516 -8.76 -15.60 8.67
N LEU A 517 -9.24 -15.59 9.93
CA LEU A 517 -9.70 -16.78 10.64
C LEU A 517 -10.79 -17.53 9.86
N ASP A 518 -11.79 -16.78 9.39
CA ASP A 518 -12.94 -17.32 8.64
C ASP A 518 -12.58 -17.71 7.20
N ALA A 519 -11.35 -17.45 6.75
CA ALA A 519 -10.84 -17.82 5.41
C ALA A 519 -9.83 -18.98 5.44
N LEU A 520 -9.44 -19.49 6.62
CA LEU A 520 -8.48 -20.59 6.74
C LEU A 520 -9.05 -21.94 6.22
N PRO A 521 -8.27 -22.72 5.46
CA PRO A 521 -8.58 -24.12 5.18
C PRO A 521 -8.71 -24.96 6.46
N THR A 522 -9.64 -25.92 6.45
CA THR A 522 -9.97 -26.75 7.62
C THR A 522 -8.79 -27.60 8.08
N GLY A 523 -8.21 -27.29 9.24
CA GLY A 523 -7.02 -27.97 9.75
C GLY A 523 -5.72 -27.15 9.66
N VAL A 524 -5.80 -25.89 9.25
CA VAL A 524 -4.75 -24.90 9.56
C VAL A 524 -4.98 -24.35 10.96
N THR A 525 -3.95 -24.43 11.83
CA THR A 525 -3.97 -23.93 13.22
C THR A 525 -2.87 -22.88 13.42
N PRO A 526 -3.19 -21.57 13.30
CA PRO A 526 -2.21 -20.51 13.49
C PRO A 526 -1.66 -20.46 14.91
N GLY A 527 -0.35 -20.23 15.02
CA GLY A 527 0.36 -20.22 16.30
C GLY A 527 0.66 -21.62 16.86
N LEU A 528 0.77 -22.64 16.00
CA LEU A 528 1.38 -23.91 16.40
C LEU A 528 2.90 -23.74 16.54
N ALA A 529 3.47 -24.23 17.64
CA ALA A 529 4.83 -23.87 18.08
C ALA A 529 5.91 -24.92 17.76
N SER A 530 5.53 -26.12 17.36
CA SER A 530 6.48 -27.18 17.00
C SER A 530 6.84 -27.12 15.53
N ASP A 531 8.13 -27.02 15.23
CA ASP A 531 8.67 -27.36 13.91
C ASP A 531 8.32 -28.82 13.57
N PRO A 532 7.99 -29.13 12.30
CA PRO A 532 7.81 -30.51 11.85
C PRO A 532 9.13 -31.29 11.94
N PRO A 533 9.09 -32.63 11.98
CA PRO A 533 10.30 -33.45 12.04
C PRO A 533 11.24 -33.11 10.88
N ARG A 534 12.56 -33.19 11.12
CA ARG A 534 13.53 -33.08 10.01
C ARG A 534 13.35 -34.28 9.09
N CYS A 535 13.23 -34.04 7.79
CA CYS A 535 13.13 -35.10 6.80
C CYS A 535 14.33 -36.05 6.94
N HIS A 536 14.08 -37.36 6.89
CA HIS A 536 15.13 -38.36 6.92
C HIS A 536 16.08 -38.18 5.73
N ALA A 537 17.35 -37.89 6.00
CA ALA A 537 18.41 -37.91 5.00
C ALA A 537 18.85 -39.36 4.75
N PHE A 538 19.35 -39.65 3.54
CA PHE A 538 19.82 -40.98 3.19
C PHE A 538 20.97 -41.43 4.11
N MET A 539 20.73 -42.48 4.91
CA MET A 539 21.73 -43.13 5.75
C MET A 539 21.92 -44.57 5.28
N PRO A 540 23.05 -44.92 4.62
CA PRO A 540 23.25 -46.26 4.07
C PRO A 540 23.34 -47.34 5.15
N GLU A 541 23.70 -46.98 6.39
CA GLU A 541 23.69 -47.88 7.55
C GLU A 541 22.28 -48.29 8.00
N LEU A 542 21.26 -47.48 7.69
CA LEU A 542 19.85 -47.72 8.06
C LEU A 542 19.00 -48.19 6.86
N PHE A 543 19.63 -48.45 5.71
CA PHE A 543 18.95 -48.64 4.43
C PHE A 543 17.88 -49.75 4.45
N THR A 544 18.20 -50.93 5.00
CA THR A 544 17.23 -52.05 5.09
C THR A 544 16.03 -51.73 5.97
N ASP A 545 16.23 -50.92 7.00
CA ASP A 545 15.25 -50.69 8.05
C ASP A 545 14.30 -49.57 7.64
N LEU A 546 14.83 -48.48 7.07
CA LEU A 546 14.07 -47.38 6.46
C LEU A 546 13.24 -47.83 5.25
N CYS A 547 13.71 -48.82 4.46
CA CYS A 547 12.97 -49.33 3.31
C CYS A 547 11.92 -50.40 3.67
N THR A 548 12.03 -51.04 4.83
CA THR A 548 11.03 -52.02 5.31
C THR A 548 9.99 -51.39 6.24
N ASN A 549 10.41 -50.38 7.00
CA ASN A 549 9.57 -49.54 7.83
C ASN A 549 9.89 -48.09 7.46
N PRO A 550 9.29 -47.53 6.38
CA PRO A 550 9.32 -46.09 6.20
C PRO A 550 8.78 -45.46 7.49
N PRO A 551 9.46 -44.44 8.05
CA PRO A 551 8.98 -43.81 9.27
C PRO A 551 7.55 -43.30 9.08
N GLU A 552 6.79 -43.22 10.17
CA GLU A 552 5.55 -42.42 10.24
C GLU A 552 5.92 -40.93 10.26
N ASP A 553 6.69 -40.50 9.24
CA ASP A 553 6.82 -39.11 8.85
C ASP A 553 5.40 -38.61 8.57
N GLY A 554 4.93 -37.67 9.38
CA GLY A 554 3.68 -36.96 9.09
C GLY A 554 3.77 -36.26 7.73
N ASP A 555 2.64 -35.76 7.23
CA ASP A 555 2.53 -35.16 5.89
C ASP A 555 3.51 -33.98 5.59
N THR A 556 4.26 -33.52 6.59
CA THR A 556 5.26 -32.45 6.50
C THR A 556 6.59 -32.83 7.17
N CYS A 557 7.71 -32.49 6.54
CA CYS A 557 9.04 -32.56 7.15
C CYS A 557 9.94 -31.37 6.74
N LEU A 558 11.02 -31.14 7.49
CA LEU A 558 11.94 -30.00 7.34
C LEU A 558 13.29 -30.39 6.72
N TRP A 559 13.77 -29.61 5.75
CA TRP A 559 15.11 -29.71 5.17
C TRP A 559 15.77 -28.33 4.99
N SER A 560 17.01 -28.31 4.48
CA SER A 560 17.66 -27.10 3.97
C SER A 560 17.96 -27.27 2.47
N HIS A 561 18.19 -26.15 1.77
CA HIS A 561 18.56 -26.18 0.35
C HIS A 561 19.92 -26.84 0.11
N GLU A 562 20.85 -26.77 1.07
CA GLU A 562 22.12 -27.50 0.94
C GLU A 562 21.89 -29.02 0.98
N SER A 563 21.01 -29.53 1.85
CA SER A 563 20.65 -30.97 1.86
C SER A 563 20.02 -31.42 0.54
N GLN A 564 19.19 -30.58 -0.10
CA GLN A 564 18.60 -30.86 -1.41
C GLN A 564 19.66 -31.00 -2.51
N ASN A 565 20.66 -30.12 -2.52
CA ASN A 565 21.76 -30.20 -3.48
C ASN A 565 22.62 -31.47 -3.29
N CYS A 566 22.53 -32.16 -2.15
CA CYS A 566 23.14 -33.47 -1.90
C CYS A 566 22.22 -34.65 -2.27
N GLU A 567 20.93 -34.55 -1.98
CA GLU A 567 19.91 -35.60 -2.10
C GLU A 567 19.35 -35.80 -3.53
N SER A 568 19.79 -34.98 -4.49
CA SER A 568 19.22 -34.84 -5.84
C SER A 568 17.80 -34.27 -5.84
N ASP A 569 17.19 -34.17 -7.03
CA ASP A 569 15.86 -33.59 -7.24
C ASP A 569 14.81 -34.69 -7.55
N PRO A 570 13.64 -34.69 -6.88
CA PRO A 570 13.38 -33.99 -5.62
C PRO A 570 14.23 -34.60 -4.49
N PRO A 571 14.43 -33.90 -3.36
CA PRO A 571 15.24 -34.46 -2.27
C PRO A 571 14.54 -35.69 -1.65
N GLY A 572 15.33 -36.66 -1.19
CA GLY A 572 14.85 -37.98 -0.78
C GLY A 572 14.57 -38.94 -1.95
N ASN A 573 14.66 -38.48 -3.21
CA ASN A 573 14.55 -39.34 -4.39
C ASN A 573 15.69 -40.40 -4.41
N LEU A 574 16.87 -40.09 -3.87
CA LEU A 574 17.92 -41.09 -3.63
C LEU A 574 17.45 -42.21 -2.70
N GLN A 575 16.89 -41.89 -1.53
CA GLN A 575 16.33 -42.89 -0.61
C GLN A 575 15.18 -43.68 -1.24
N SER A 576 14.24 -42.99 -1.90
CA SER A 576 13.08 -43.61 -2.56
C SER A 576 13.48 -44.61 -3.66
N ASN A 577 14.36 -44.20 -4.59
CA ASN A 577 14.86 -45.08 -5.66
C ASN A 577 15.65 -46.27 -5.12
N GLY A 578 16.39 -46.08 -4.02
CA GLY A 578 17.05 -47.17 -3.32
C GLY A 578 16.04 -48.19 -2.79
N CYS A 579 14.99 -47.73 -2.09
CA CYS A 579 13.96 -48.61 -1.53
C CYS A 579 13.08 -49.31 -2.58
N LEU A 580 12.80 -48.66 -3.72
CA LEU A 580 11.89 -49.21 -4.74
C LEU A 580 12.46 -50.42 -5.50
N GLY A 581 13.77 -50.63 -5.50
CA GLY A 581 14.41 -51.88 -5.94
C GLY A 581 14.27 -52.26 -7.44
N GLN A 582 13.61 -51.45 -8.26
CA GLN A 582 13.35 -51.75 -9.67
C GLN A 582 14.57 -51.44 -10.56
N ALA A 583 15.52 -52.39 -10.64
CA ALA A 583 16.60 -52.43 -11.62
C ALA A 583 17.55 -51.21 -11.69
N GLY A 584 17.52 -50.34 -10.68
CA GLY A 584 18.44 -49.21 -10.52
C GLY A 584 19.87 -49.63 -10.13
N PRO A 585 20.78 -48.66 -9.90
CA PRO A 585 22.17 -48.90 -9.52
C PRO A 585 22.30 -49.85 -8.32
N THR A 586 23.32 -50.72 -8.35
CA THR A 586 23.53 -51.68 -7.24
C THR A 586 23.87 -50.95 -5.94
N LEU A 587 23.69 -51.60 -4.80
CA LEU A 587 24.12 -51.07 -3.49
C LEU A 587 25.60 -50.63 -3.49
N ALA A 588 26.45 -51.25 -4.31
CA ALA A 588 27.85 -50.86 -4.50
C ALA A 588 28.03 -49.59 -5.35
N ASP A 589 27.14 -49.33 -6.30
CA ASP A 589 27.15 -48.10 -7.11
C ASP A 589 26.52 -46.93 -6.32
N PHE A 590 25.49 -47.20 -5.52
CA PHE A 590 24.95 -46.26 -4.53
C PHE A 590 26.02 -45.88 -3.50
N HIS A 591 26.75 -46.86 -2.95
CA HIS A 591 27.90 -46.59 -2.07
C HIS A 591 29.06 -45.85 -2.75
N LYS A 592 29.19 -45.84 -4.09
CA LYS A 592 30.14 -44.96 -4.80
C LYS A 592 29.62 -43.52 -4.86
N ALA A 593 28.36 -43.33 -5.28
CA ALA A 593 27.75 -41.99 -5.37
C ALA A 593 27.74 -41.28 -4.00
N CYS A 594 27.37 -41.99 -2.94
CA CYS A 594 27.35 -41.45 -1.58
C CYS A 594 28.72 -41.48 -0.86
N ARG A 595 29.79 -42.01 -1.48
CA ARG A 595 31.09 -42.21 -0.80
C ARG A 595 31.76 -40.91 -0.32
N PRO A 596 31.79 -39.82 -1.10
CA PRO A 596 32.42 -38.58 -0.65
C PRO A 596 31.77 -38.09 0.65
N TRP A 597 30.43 -38.07 0.67
CA TRP A 597 29.59 -37.63 1.79
C TRP A 597 29.84 -38.42 3.08
N LEU A 598 29.92 -39.75 2.99
CA LEU A 598 30.33 -40.62 4.11
C LEU A 598 31.74 -40.31 4.65
N THR A 599 32.64 -39.81 3.79
CA THR A 599 34.06 -39.60 4.13
C THR A 599 34.31 -38.27 4.85
N PHE A 600 33.39 -37.30 4.75
CA PHE A 600 33.49 -36.02 5.48
C PHE A 600 33.12 -36.10 6.97
N GLY A 601 32.54 -37.22 7.43
CA GLY A 601 32.34 -37.52 8.85
C GLY A 601 31.06 -36.95 9.48
N TYR A 602 30.83 -37.33 10.75
CA TYR A 602 29.56 -37.16 11.49
C TYR A 602 29.24 -35.71 11.94
N HIS A 603 29.76 -34.68 11.27
CA HIS A 603 29.47 -33.29 11.62
C HIS A 603 28.29 -32.76 10.79
N ALA A 604 27.21 -32.38 11.49
CA ALA A 604 25.85 -32.22 10.95
C ALA A 604 25.60 -30.92 10.14
N THR A 605 26.51 -30.56 9.24
CA THR A 605 26.48 -29.31 8.47
C THR A 605 26.84 -29.55 6.99
N PRO A 606 25.84 -29.79 6.10
CA PRO A 606 26.04 -29.97 4.65
C PRO A 606 26.88 -28.85 4.00
N TYR A 607 26.81 -27.64 4.57
CA TYR A 607 27.63 -26.47 4.27
C TYR A 607 29.12 -26.76 4.01
N TYR A 608 29.77 -27.64 4.78
CA TYR A 608 31.20 -27.93 4.59
C TYR A 608 31.45 -28.88 3.42
N ASN A 609 30.55 -29.85 3.22
CA ASN A 609 30.68 -30.86 2.16
C ASN A 609 30.50 -30.20 0.79
N CYS A 610 29.53 -29.29 0.65
CA CYS A 610 29.34 -28.44 -0.54
C CYS A 610 30.47 -27.42 -0.77
N ARG A 611 31.43 -27.28 0.16
CA ARG A 611 32.50 -26.28 0.11
C ARG A 611 33.91 -26.88 0.06
N ALA A 612 34.04 -28.19 -0.13
CA ALA A 612 35.33 -28.89 -0.18
C ALA A 612 36.29 -28.30 -1.22
N GLU A 613 35.77 -27.87 -2.38
CA GLU A 613 36.53 -27.22 -3.46
C GLU A 613 37.34 -26.00 -2.98
N ALA A 614 36.75 -25.14 -2.14
CA ALA A 614 37.41 -23.92 -1.64
C ALA A 614 38.63 -24.18 -0.73
N TYR A 615 38.80 -25.42 -0.27
CA TYR A 615 39.95 -25.88 0.52
C TYR A 615 40.91 -26.79 -0.27
N CYS A 616 40.51 -27.26 -1.46
CA CYS A 616 41.25 -28.23 -2.28
C CYS A 616 41.81 -27.57 -3.54
N GLY A 617 42.83 -26.72 -3.39
CA GLY A 617 43.47 -26.05 -4.53
C GLY A 617 44.23 -27.03 -5.46
N PRO A 618 44.10 -26.90 -6.79
CA PRO A 618 44.83 -27.72 -7.76
C PRO A 618 46.35 -27.48 -7.70
N PRO A 619 47.20 -28.44 -8.12
CA PRO A 619 46.83 -29.60 -8.97
C PRO A 619 46.95 -30.99 -8.34
N THR A 620 47.52 -31.15 -7.12
CA THR A 620 47.92 -32.48 -6.63
C THR A 620 47.85 -32.64 -5.10
N TYR A 621 46.69 -32.99 -4.55
CA TYR A 621 46.58 -33.68 -3.25
C TYR A 621 45.40 -34.66 -3.25
N ASP A 622 45.66 -35.88 -2.75
CA ASP A 622 44.63 -36.88 -2.46
C ASP A 622 44.00 -36.55 -1.09
N CYS A 623 42.93 -35.74 -1.12
CA CYS A 623 42.35 -35.14 0.09
C CYS A 623 41.58 -36.12 0.99
N LEU A 624 41.57 -37.43 0.73
CA LEU A 624 40.97 -38.43 1.64
C LEU A 624 41.74 -38.63 2.96
N MET A 625 43.02 -38.22 3.05
CA MET A 625 43.91 -38.66 4.15
C MET A 625 44.28 -37.60 5.21
N VAL A 626 44.05 -36.30 4.97
CA VAL A 626 44.62 -35.22 5.83
C VAL A 626 43.56 -34.42 6.59
N SER A 627 42.40 -34.17 5.99
CA SER A 627 41.28 -33.45 6.63
C SER A 627 40.76 -34.19 7.88
N GLY A 628 40.63 -35.51 7.80
CA GLY A 628 40.15 -36.37 8.89
C GLY A 628 41.06 -36.51 10.11
N GLN A 629 42.26 -35.91 10.12
CA GLN A 629 43.19 -35.94 11.27
C GLN A 629 43.50 -34.56 11.88
N LEU A 630 43.10 -33.45 11.25
CA LEU A 630 43.49 -32.09 11.69
C LEU A 630 42.38 -31.28 12.37
N LEU A 631 41.23 -31.88 12.68
CA LEU A 631 40.13 -31.25 13.44
C LEU A 631 39.77 -31.96 14.76
N VAL A 632 40.67 -32.79 15.29
CA VAL A 632 40.60 -33.27 16.68
C VAL A 632 41.25 -32.24 17.60
N ASP A 633 40.46 -31.25 18.04
CA ASP A 633 40.20 -30.90 19.46
C ASP A 633 39.72 -29.44 19.62
N HIS A 634 38.63 -29.23 20.36
CA HIS A 634 37.98 -27.94 20.54
C HIS A 634 38.59 -27.16 21.73
N GLY A 635 39.82 -26.64 21.55
CA GLY A 635 40.64 -26.12 22.65
C GLY A 635 40.79 -24.59 22.79
N ASN A 636 41.08 -23.84 21.72
CA ASN A 636 41.47 -22.42 21.85
C ASN A 636 41.32 -21.59 20.55
N PRO A 637 40.55 -20.47 20.53
CA PRO A 637 40.44 -19.59 19.36
C PRO A 637 41.72 -18.81 18.99
N ALA A 638 42.70 -18.71 19.89
CA ALA A 638 43.84 -17.79 19.74
C ALA A 638 45.05 -18.34 18.94
N ALA A 639 44.97 -19.55 18.38
CA ALA A 639 46.12 -20.28 17.86
C ALA A 639 46.38 -20.15 16.33
N PHE A 640 45.63 -19.32 15.60
CA PHE A 640 45.76 -19.16 14.15
C PHE A 640 46.93 -18.24 13.71
N ASP A 641 48.17 -18.70 13.91
CA ASP A 641 49.30 -18.21 13.10
C ASP A 641 49.44 -19.07 11.84
N LEU A 642 49.14 -18.48 10.67
CA LEU A 642 49.22 -19.15 9.36
C LEU A 642 50.62 -19.70 9.05
N ASN A 643 51.68 -19.19 9.66
CA ASN A 643 53.05 -19.63 9.40
C ASN A 643 53.37 -20.99 10.06
N GLY A 644 52.75 -21.29 11.20
CA GLY A 644 52.97 -22.54 11.93
C GLY A 644 52.49 -23.76 11.13
N ALA A 645 51.25 -23.73 10.65
CA ALA A 645 50.66 -24.80 9.84
C ALA A 645 51.48 -25.10 8.58
N LYS A 646 51.95 -24.05 7.89
CA LYS A 646 52.78 -24.17 6.68
C LYS A 646 54.11 -24.87 6.96
N THR A 647 54.72 -24.60 8.11
CA THR A 647 56.01 -25.18 8.52
C THR A 647 55.87 -26.66 8.89
N ALA A 648 54.79 -27.03 9.60
CA ALA A 648 54.52 -28.41 9.98
C ALA A 648 54.33 -29.33 8.75
N VAL A 649 53.53 -28.90 7.77
CA VAL A 649 53.35 -29.64 6.50
C VAL A 649 54.67 -29.83 5.76
N GLN A 650 55.51 -28.79 5.72
CA GLN A 650 56.78 -28.82 4.99
C GLN A 650 57.81 -29.76 5.64
N GLN A 651 57.89 -29.79 6.97
CA GLN A 651 58.74 -30.76 7.70
C GLN A 651 58.27 -32.21 7.52
N SER A 652 56.95 -32.47 7.48
CA SER A 652 56.42 -33.82 7.21
C SER A 652 56.79 -34.32 5.81
N LEU A 653 56.90 -33.43 4.81
CA LEU A 653 57.24 -33.78 3.44
C LEU A 653 58.70 -34.22 3.28
N GLU A 654 59.64 -33.53 3.95
CA GLU A 654 61.08 -33.83 3.88
C GLU A 654 61.42 -35.22 4.45
N VAL A 655 60.72 -35.67 5.49
CA VAL A 655 60.89 -37.01 6.08
C VAL A 655 60.48 -38.12 5.09
N TYR A 656 59.46 -37.89 4.27
CA TYR A 656 58.92 -38.91 3.37
C TYR A 656 59.75 -39.11 2.08
N ILE A 657 60.52 -38.11 1.68
CA ILE A 657 61.37 -38.15 0.46
C ILE A 657 62.77 -38.74 0.76
N GLY A 658 63.18 -38.81 2.03
CA GLY A 658 64.55 -39.10 2.46
C GLY A 658 65.08 -40.55 2.32
N GLN A 659 64.37 -41.49 1.68
CA GLN A 659 64.80 -42.91 1.61
C GLN A 659 64.90 -43.49 0.18
N SER A 660 65.87 -43.03 -0.62
CA SER A 660 66.53 -43.90 -1.61
C SER A 660 67.91 -43.39 -2.06
N GLY A 661 68.88 -44.30 -2.19
CA GLY A 661 70.00 -44.20 -3.13
C GLY A 661 71.12 -43.16 -2.93
N SER A 662 72.29 -43.62 -2.48
CA SER A 662 73.61 -43.02 -2.77
C SER A 662 74.46 -44.07 -3.55
N PRO A 663 75.59 -43.75 -4.23
CA PRO A 663 76.62 -42.79 -3.80
C PRO A 663 77.40 -41.98 -4.88
N ALA A 664 78.33 -41.15 -4.37
CA ALA A 664 79.64 -40.73 -4.93
C ALA A 664 79.77 -39.42 -5.76
N GLY A 665 80.61 -38.49 -5.28
CA GLY A 665 81.13 -37.30 -5.99
C GLY A 665 81.56 -36.16 -5.04
N LEU A 666 82.84 -35.74 -5.06
CA LEU A 666 83.47 -34.76 -4.12
C LEU A 666 84.47 -33.83 -4.90
N PRO A 667 85.02 -32.70 -4.36
CA PRO A 667 84.30 -31.41 -4.35
C PRO A 667 85.08 -30.16 -4.93
N PRO A 668 85.53 -29.09 -4.20
CA PRO A 668 84.98 -27.74 -4.44
C PRO A 668 85.95 -26.52 -4.52
N SER A 669 85.43 -25.36 -4.93
CA SER A 669 85.87 -23.97 -4.60
C SER A 669 84.87 -22.96 -5.22
N GLY A 670 84.70 -21.68 -4.83
CA GLY A 670 85.22 -20.82 -3.75
C GLY A 670 84.70 -19.36 -3.95
N PRO A 671 84.50 -18.53 -2.90
CA PRO A 671 83.88 -17.17 -2.99
C PRO A 671 84.93 -16.02 -2.88
N PRO A 672 84.60 -14.71 -2.70
CA PRO A 672 83.36 -13.91 -2.87
C PRO A 672 83.58 -12.65 -3.78
N VAL A 673 82.68 -11.63 -3.77
CA VAL A 673 82.95 -10.15 -3.56
C VAL A 673 81.83 -9.20 -4.07
N VAL A 674 81.26 -8.42 -3.13
CA VAL A 674 80.87 -6.97 -3.11
C VAL A 674 80.89 -6.20 -4.46
N ASN A 675 79.88 -5.41 -4.91
CA ASN A 675 79.38 -4.16 -4.29
C ASN A 675 78.04 -3.60 -4.88
N ARG A 676 77.62 -2.41 -4.41
CA ARG A 676 76.36 -1.67 -4.68
C ARG A 676 76.61 -0.34 -5.45
N ALA A 677 75.76 0.00 -6.43
CA ALA A 677 75.65 1.35 -7.03
C ALA A 677 74.31 1.57 -7.75
N GLU A 678 73.92 2.84 -7.96
CA GLU A 678 72.68 3.30 -8.64
C GLU A 678 73.01 4.19 -9.87
N VAL A 679 71.97 4.79 -10.47
CA VAL A 679 71.93 6.00 -11.36
C VAL A 679 71.57 5.77 -12.85
N LEU A 680 70.26 5.87 -13.12
CA LEU A 680 69.55 6.84 -13.99
C LEU A 680 70.07 7.32 -15.38
N VAL A 681 69.06 7.67 -16.21
CA VAL A 681 69.08 8.34 -17.54
C VAL A 681 69.33 7.42 -18.75
N GLY A 682 68.58 7.63 -19.83
CA GLY A 682 68.66 6.90 -21.10
C GLY A 682 68.33 7.80 -22.31
N LEU A 683 68.21 7.24 -23.52
CA LEU A 683 67.81 7.96 -24.74
C LEU A 683 67.23 7.02 -25.82
N GLN A 684 66.56 7.60 -26.82
CA GLN A 684 65.87 6.96 -27.97
C GLN A 684 66.76 7.00 -29.25
N PRO A 685 66.47 6.30 -30.38
CA PRO A 685 65.52 6.87 -31.37
C PRO A 685 64.79 5.93 -32.39
N ALA A 686 63.57 6.37 -32.76
CA ALA A 686 62.94 6.51 -34.10
C ALA A 686 62.98 5.47 -35.26
N ALA A 687 61.76 5.14 -35.74
CA ALA A 687 61.33 4.85 -37.13
C ALA A 687 59.77 4.85 -37.17
N ALA A 688 58.99 5.08 -38.24
CA ALA A 688 59.16 5.73 -39.57
C ALA A 688 57.74 6.10 -40.14
N GLY A 689 57.64 6.68 -41.35
CA GLY A 689 56.37 7.02 -42.06
C GLY A 689 56.14 6.23 -43.37
N PRO A 690 55.33 6.69 -44.38
CA PRO A 690 54.70 8.03 -44.54
C PRO A 690 53.23 8.07 -45.11
N GLY A 691 52.60 9.26 -45.25
CA GLY A 691 51.53 9.54 -46.25
C GLY A 691 50.38 10.52 -45.86
N ASP A 692 50.31 11.70 -46.49
CA ASP A 692 49.27 12.77 -46.36
C ASP A 692 48.51 12.99 -47.72
N PRO A 693 47.77 14.11 -48.07
CA PRO A 693 47.33 15.33 -47.33
C PRO A 693 45.88 15.88 -47.65
N TRP A 694 45.55 17.10 -47.13
CA TRP A 694 44.46 18.07 -47.54
C TRP A 694 43.00 17.82 -47.03
N ILE A 695 42.06 18.76 -46.72
CA ILE A 695 41.88 20.24 -46.50
C ILE A 695 40.72 20.41 -45.43
N GLY A 696 40.45 21.47 -44.64
CA GLY A 696 41.18 22.69 -44.23
C GLY A 696 40.35 24.00 -44.10
N GLY A 697 39.80 24.34 -42.91
CA GLY A 697 39.22 25.68 -42.54
C GLY A 697 37.67 25.78 -42.41
N PRO A 698 37.06 26.87 -41.88
CA PRO A 698 37.60 28.13 -41.33
C PRO A 698 37.26 28.39 -39.82
N THR A 699 37.12 29.67 -39.37
CA THR A 699 37.45 30.11 -37.98
C THR A 699 36.52 31.14 -37.27
N ALA A 700 36.48 31.08 -35.93
CA ALA A 700 36.24 32.20 -34.96
C ALA A 700 34.79 32.80 -34.90
N PRO A 701 34.34 33.56 -33.86
CA PRO A 701 35.05 34.44 -32.91
C PRO A 701 34.83 34.20 -31.37
N PRO A 702 35.53 34.93 -30.47
CA PRO A 702 35.49 34.73 -29.01
C PRO A 702 34.69 35.78 -28.20
N GLN A 703 34.35 35.45 -26.94
CA GLN A 703 33.75 36.33 -25.90
C GLN A 703 34.32 35.94 -24.50
N PRO A 704 34.18 36.79 -23.45
CA PRO A 704 35.31 37.09 -22.55
C PRO A 704 35.39 36.32 -21.21
N SER A 705 36.53 36.48 -20.56
CA SER A 705 36.85 36.04 -19.19
C SER A 705 36.13 36.86 -18.10
N GLY A 706 35.76 36.21 -16.99
CA GLY A 706 35.05 36.86 -15.88
C GLY A 706 35.28 36.21 -14.51
N THR A 707 35.96 36.94 -13.62
CA THR A 707 35.94 36.84 -12.13
C THR A 707 35.92 35.46 -11.46
N SER A 708 37.09 35.00 -11.03
CA SER A 708 37.22 34.05 -9.92
C SER A 708 36.60 34.61 -8.63
N ARG A 709 35.75 33.83 -7.96
CA ARG A 709 35.33 34.06 -6.57
C ARG A 709 35.75 32.89 -5.69
N ALA A 710 36.56 33.15 -4.67
CA ALA A 710 36.81 32.17 -3.62
C ALA A 710 35.58 32.05 -2.71
N VAL A 711 35.19 30.83 -2.37
CA VAL A 711 34.12 30.55 -1.41
C VAL A 711 34.74 29.82 -0.22
N LEU A 712 34.74 30.45 0.96
CA LEU A 712 35.10 29.76 2.20
C LEU A 712 33.95 28.84 2.62
N TYR A 713 34.26 27.57 2.84
CA TYR A 713 33.35 26.64 3.52
C TYR A 713 33.57 26.71 5.03
N PHE A 714 32.63 27.29 5.77
CA PHE A 714 32.58 27.16 7.22
C PHE A 714 31.91 25.84 7.60
N ARG A 715 32.68 24.94 8.23
CA ARG A 715 32.19 23.65 8.75
C ARG A 715 31.54 23.84 10.12
N VAL A 716 30.24 24.11 10.14
CA VAL A 716 29.45 24.08 11.37
C VAL A 716 29.10 22.62 11.69
N GLY A 717 29.57 22.11 12.83
CA GLY A 717 29.19 20.79 13.33
C GLY A 717 27.85 20.83 14.07
N PRO A 718 27.06 19.75 14.05
CA PRO A 718 25.78 19.71 14.77
C PRO A 718 26.00 19.64 16.28
N THR A 719 25.45 20.61 17.01
CA THR A 719 25.21 20.49 18.46
C THR A 719 23.80 19.97 18.70
N PRO A 720 23.58 19.11 19.71
CA PRO A 720 22.25 18.56 19.98
C PRO A 720 21.36 19.61 20.66
N VAL A 721 20.38 20.12 19.92
CA VAL A 721 19.29 20.93 20.50
C VAL A 721 18.26 19.98 21.11
N SER A 722 18.28 19.87 22.44
CA SER A 722 17.27 19.10 23.18
C SER A 722 15.95 19.87 23.21
N ILE A 723 14.99 19.49 22.36
CA ILE A 723 13.64 20.04 22.36
C ILE A 723 12.82 19.27 23.39
N VAL A 724 12.52 19.92 24.52
CA VAL A 724 11.56 19.42 25.50
C VAL A 724 10.14 19.62 24.94
N PRO A 725 9.31 18.57 24.79
CA PRO A 725 7.92 18.75 24.39
C PRO A 725 7.13 19.33 25.57
N GLU A 726 6.45 20.47 25.35
CA GLU A 726 5.52 21.02 26.34
C GLU A 726 4.32 20.07 26.54
N ARG A 727 3.92 19.88 27.80
CA ARG A 727 2.73 19.10 28.15
C ARG A 727 1.47 19.88 27.82
N ILE A 728 0.85 19.59 26.68
CA ILE A 728 -0.54 19.98 26.44
C ILE A 728 -1.44 19.20 27.40
N PHE A 729 -1.94 19.87 28.43
CA PHE A 729 -2.95 19.32 29.34
C PHE A 729 -4.29 19.21 28.60
N PHE A 730 -4.68 17.99 28.24
CA PHE A 730 -6.10 17.68 28.09
C PHE A 730 -6.73 17.59 29.47
N GLY A 731 -7.64 18.51 29.78
CA GLY A 731 -8.34 18.55 31.06
C GLY A 731 -9.38 17.44 31.19
N ASN A 732 -9.46 16.81 32.37
CA ASN A 732 -10.46 15.79 32.65
C ASN A 732 -11.89 16.37 32.61
N THR A 733 -12.70 15.89 31.66
CA THR A 733 -14.18 16.03 31.66
C THR A 733 -14.87 14.67 31.51
N SER A 734 -14.23 13.61 32.01
CA SER A 734 -14.75 12.24 32.05
C SER A 734 -15.71 12.00 33.24
N SER A 735 -16.83 12.72 33.28
CA SER A 735 -17.95 12.41 34.17
C SER A 735 -19.30 12.85 33.59
N VAL A 736 -20.38 12.16 33.97
CA VAL A 736 -21.78 12.40 33.55
C VAL A 736 -22.10 12.07 32.07
N LEU A 737 -21.96 10.79 31.67
CA LEU A 737 -22.79 10.23 30.59
C LEU A 737 -23.05 8.70 30.71
N ALA A 738 -23.36 8.22 31.92
CA ALA A 738 -23.58 6.78 32.17
C ALA A 738 -24.73 6.53 33.17
N HIS A 739 -25.94 7.04 32.91
CA HIS A 739 -27.13 6.71 33.74
C HIS A 739 -28.52 6.97 33.10
N VAL A 740 -28.71 6.73 31.79
CA VAL A 740 -30.04 6.70 31.16
C VAL A 740 -30.14 5.50 30.20
N LEU A 741 -31.35 4.99 29.96
CA LEU A 741 -31.70 3.88 29.05
C LEU A 741 -31.49 2.43 29.55
N MET A 742 -32.07 2.09 30.71
CA MET A 742 -32.64 0.76 30.94
C MET A 742 -33.94 0.84 31.76
N SER A 743 -35.11 0.73 31.10
CA SER A 743 -36.39 0.22 31.66
C SER A 743 -37.58 0.37 30.70
N ALA A 744 -37.85 -0.67 29.89
CA ALA A 744 -39.18 -1.04 29.38
C ALA A 744 -39.10 -2.44 28.71
N SER A 745 -40.13 -3.26 28.86
CA SER A 745 -40.23 -4.66 28.38
C SER A 745 -41.67 -4.90 27.83
N PRO A 746 -42.16 -6.11 27.45
CA PRO A 746 -41.52 -7.45 27.47
C PRO A 746 -41.82 -8.37 26.24
N GLN A 747 -41.25 -9.60 26.29
CA GLN A 747 -41.65 -10.85 25.57
C GLN A 747 -41.46 -10.88 24.03
N ALA A 748 -41.01 -11.98 23.40
CA ALA A 748 -41.13 -13.40 23.79
C ALA A 748 -39.92 -14.31 23.43
N ASP A 749 -39.89 -15.47 24.10
CA ASP A 749 -39.41 -16.82 23.70
C ASP A 749 -37.95 -17.09 23.21
N VAL A 750 -37.11 -17.39 24.21
CA VAL A 750 -36.33 -18.65 24.36
C VAL A 750 -35.71 -19.32 23.12
N VAL A 751 -34.38 -19.24 23.03
CA VAL A 751 -33.50 -20.43 22.91
C VAL A 751 -32.34 -20.26 23.90
N GLN A 752 -31.99 -21.29 24.67
CA GLN A 752 -30.82 -21.27 25.54
C GLN A 752 -29.58 -21.81 24.81
N ALA A 753 -28.49 -21.06 24.82
CA ALA A 753 -27.14 -21.55 24.58
C ALA A 753 -26.24 -21.04 25.72
N SER A 754 -25.64 -21.94 26.48
CA SER A 754 -24.88 -21.61 27.69
C SER A 754 -23.40 -21.43 27.40
N PHE A 755 -22.87 -20.25 27.69
CA PHE A 755 -21.43 -20.03 27.86
C PHE A 755 -21.16 -19.56 29.29
N SER A 756 -20.18 -20.18 29.96
CA SER A 756 -19.89 -19.99 31.37
C SER A 756 -18.41 -19.67 31.61
N GLY A 757 -18.15 -18.54 32.28
CA GLY A 757 -16.93 -18.31 33.05
C GLY A 757 -15.69 -17.83 32.28
N ILE A 758 -15.52 -16.50 32.26
CA ILE A 758 -14.18 -15.88 32.38
C ILE A 758 -14.31 -14.80 33.45
N GLU A 759 -13.54 -14.92 34.53
CA GLU A 759 -13.46 -13.91 35.59
C GLU A 759 -12.43 -12.84 35.23
N PHE A 760 -12.80 -11.56 35.28
CA PHE A 760 -11.85 -10.46 35.17
C PHE A 760 -11.39 -9.97 36.56
N SER A 761 -10.20 -10.41 36.97
CA SER A 761 -9.53 -9.89 38.17
C SER A 761 -8.86 -8.56 37.86
N ALA A 762 -9.46 -7.45 38.29
CA ALA A 762 -8.90 -6.11 38.13
C ALA A 762 -8.02 -5.73 39.33
N ASN A 763 -6.71 -5.69 39.13
CA ASN A 763 -5.75 -5.18 40.12
C ASN A 763 -5.16 -3.82 39.67
N HIS A 764 -5.57 -2.75 40.36
CA HIS A 764 -4.89 -1.45 40.31
C HIS A 764 -3.65 -1.47 41.20
N THR A 765 -2.52 -0.96 40.69
CA THR A 765 -1.53 -0.24 41.53
C THR A 765 -0.73 0.75 40.70
N THR A 766 -0.81 2.03 41.09
CA THR A 766 0.13 3.15 40.85
C THR A 766 0.72 3.31 39.46
#